data_AF-A0A3P5Z149-F1
#
_entry.id   AF-A0A3P5Z149-F1
#
_cell.length_a   1.000
_cell.length_b   1.000
_cell.length_c   1.000
_cell.angle_alpha   90.00
_cell.angle_beta   90.00
_cell.angle_gamma   90.00
#
_symmetry.space_group_name_H-M   'P 1'
#
loop_
_entity.id
_entity.type
_entity.pdbx_description
1 polymer ?
#
loop_
_entity_poly.entity_id
_entity_poly.type
_entity_poly.pdbx_seq_one_letter_code
_entity_poly.pdbx_strand_id
1 'polypeptide(L)'
;MKVQASSPQDNQPSNTNSTDNNNNNNQLPSMDEHVMRSMDWDSIMKELELDDDSTPNPLKTEFTTTDSAIGPLYAVDSNLPGFPDQIQPSDFDSSDAYQNQTTGYGFTSLDSVDNGGGFDFVEDLIRVVDCVESDELQLAQVILSRLNQRLRSPAGRPLQRAAFYFKEALGSLLTGSNRNQTRLLSSWTEIVQKIRAVKEFSGISPIPLFSHFTANQAILDSLNSQTSSSPFVHVVDFDVGFGGQYASLMREIAEKSISSGFLRVTAVVAEECAVETRLVKENLTQFAAEMKIRFQIEFVLMKTFEMLSFKAIRFVDGERTVVLISPAIFRRLSGIAEFVTNLRRVSPKVVVFVDSEGWTEIAGAGSFRREFVTALEFYTMVLESLDAAAPPGDLVKKIVEAFVLRPKIVAAVETAGDRRNVGEMTWREAFCGAGMRSIQLSQFAIFQAECLLEKAQVRGFHVAKRQEELVLCWHGRALVATSAWSGFASQIPSMALLGSGFTREVGLRVLLSPLGSNIVLRTACCSIGIGLPVYSTFKAIENRDQSAERKWLIYWAAYGSFSLVEVFTDKLISWFPLYYHAKFAFLVWLQLPTIDGAKQIYNNRLRPFLIRHQVSVDRLVDGVYGEMVKVVRTHQGGIRLVRSIIIKILGSGNEAAPPSERQEETPNISPEPEPSTATIRDLEESESDHED
;
A
#
# COMPACT_ATOMS: atom_id res chain seq x y z
N MET A 1 -18.56 25.01 -87.46
CA MET A 1 -17.17 25.24 -87.97
C MET A 1 -16.26 25.12 -86.76
N LYS A 2 -15.52 24.05 -86.47
CA LYS A 2 -14.63 23.14 -87.23
C LYS A 2 -13.36 23.83 -87.79
N VAL A 3 -12.23 23.21 -87.44
CA VAL A 3 -10.84 23.28 -87.99
C VAL A 3 -9.95 24.37 -87.34
N GLN A 4 -8.85 24.13 -86.60
CA GLN A 4 -7.72 23.15 -86.54
C GLN A 4 -6.41 23.77 -87.08
N ALA A 5 -5.32 23.61 -86.31
CA ALA A 5 -3.91 23.70 -86.74
C ALA A 5 -3.13 22.68 -85.87
N SER A 6 -2.83 21.46 -86.34
CA SER A 6 -1.71 21.00 -87.21
C SER A 6 -0.32 20.95 -86.53
N SER A 7 0.06 19.72 -86.18
CA SER A 7 1.41 19.09 -86.03
C SER A 7 2.22 19.12 -87.36
N PRO A 8 3.34 18.36 -87.65
CA PRO A 8 3.93 17.20 -86.95
C PRO A 8 5.47 16.90 -87.11
N GLN A 9 5.89 15.70 -86.65
CA GLN A 9 6.95 14.77 -87.16
C GLN A 9 8.44 15.05 -86.85
N ASP A 10 9.36 14.07 -86.77
CA ASP A 10 9.42 12.63 -86.39
C ASP A 10 10.89 12.16 -86.63
N ASN A 11 11.31 11.10 -85.91
CA ASN A 11 12.28 10.03 -86.26
C ASN A 11 13.80 10.00 -85.91
N GLN A 12 14.09 8.87 -85.22
CA GLN A 12 15.24 7.98 -84.86
C GLN A 12 16.42 7.74 -85.87
N PRO A 13 17.56 6.99 -85.57
CA PRO A 13 17.62 5.59 -85.02
C PRO A 13 18.90 4.98 -84.29
N SER A 14 18.70 3.77 -83.69
CA SER A 14 19.51 2.49 -83.55
C SER A 14 20.77 2.23 -82.64
N ASN A 15 20.65 1.14 -81.82
CA ASN A 15 21.56 0.03 -81.35
C ASN A 15 22.80 0.30 -80.44
N THR A 16 23.16 -0.44 -79.35
CA THR A 16 23.21 -1.90 -79.01
C THR A 16 23.29 -2.20 -77.46
N ASN A 17 22.77 -3.37 -77.04
CA ASN A 17 23.05 -4.31 -75.90
C ASN A 17 23.62 -3.91 -74.51
N SER A 18 22.91 -4.27 -73.42
CA SER A 18 23.25 -5.28 -72.38
C SER A 18 22.78 -4.94 -70.93
N THR A 19 22.20 -5.96 -70.25
CA THR A 19 22.12 -6.23 -68.78
C THR A 19 21.25 -5.38 -67.81
N ASP A 20 20.24 -6.07 -67.26
CA ASP A 20 19.85 -6.26 -65.84
C ASP A 20 19.27 -5.14 -64.94
N ASN A 21 17.92 -5.18 -64.82
CA ASN A 21 17.07 -5.30 -63.61
C ASN A 21 17.66 -4.97 -62.21
N ASN A 22 17.02 -4.04 -61.48
CA ASN A 22 15.98 -4.41 -60.49
C ASN A 22 15.29 -3.20 -59.84
N ASN A 23 13.95 -3.28 -59.81
CA ASN A 23 13.04 -2.51 -58.96
C ASN A 23 13.34 -2.77 -57.48
N ASN A 24 13.41 -1.74 -56.65
CA ASN A 24 13.20 -1.87 -55.21
C ASN A 24 12.27 -0.75 -54.71
N ASN A 25 10.99 -1.11 -54.59
CA ASN A 25 10.10 -0.53 -53.59
C ASN A 25 10.70 -0.87 -52.22
N ASN A 26 11.10 0.12 -51.43
CA ASN A 26 11.39 -0.09 -50.01
C ASN A 26 10.07 -0.19 -49.24
N GLN A 27 9.47 -1.37 -49.36
CA GLN A 27 8.45 -1.90 -48.46
C GLN A 27 9.18 -2.27 -47.16
N LEU A 28 8.81 -1.62 -46.05
CA LEU A 28 9.30 -1.92 -44.71
C LEU A 28 9.04 -3.42 -44.42
N PRO A 29 9.98 -4.19 -43.84
CA PRO A 29 9.83 -5.65 -43.77
C PRO A 29 8.63 -6.02 -42.90
N SER A 30 7.72 -6.81 -43.46
CA SER A 30 6.54 -7.39 -42.80
C SER A 30 6.90 -8.48 -41.77
N MET A 31 8.08 -8.42 -41.16
CA MET A 31 8.58 -9.44 -40.23
C MET A 31 8.08 -9.21 -38.79
N ASP A 32 7.61 -8.01 -38.46
CA ASP A 32 7.19 -7.67 -37.09
C ASP A 32 5.75 -8.09 -36.74
N GLU A 33 4.90 -8.30 -37.75
CA GLU A 33 3.49 -8.67 -37.53
C GLU A 33 3.34 -10.15 -37.13
N HIS A 34 4.26 -11.00 -37.58
CA HIS A 34 4.26 -12.43 -37.30
C HIS A 34 4.82 -12.76 -35.91
N VAL A 35 5.77 -11.95 -35.41
CA VAL A 35 6.33 -12.07 -34.05
C VAL A 35 5.33 -11.57 -33.00
N MET A 36 4.60 -10.50 -33.32
CA MET A 36 3.47 -9.99 -32.51
C MET A 36 2.35 -11.03 -32.33
N ARG A 37 2.17 -11.93 -33.30
CA ARG A 37 1.19 -13.04 -33.23
C ARG A 37 1.72 -14.33 -32.61
N SER A 38 3.04 -14.53 -32.55
CA SER A 38 3.65 -15.76 -32.03
C SER A 38 3.97 -15.71 -30.53
N MET A 39 3.90 -14.53 -29.91
CA MET A 39 4.02 -14.38 -28.47
C MET A 39 2.66 -14.59 -27.81
N ASP A 40 2.54 -15.70 -27.09
CA ASP A 40 1.36 -16.07 -26.31
C ASP A 40 1.24 -15.18 -25.06
N TRP A 41 0.81 -13.94 -25.30
CA TRP A 41 0.52 -12.95 -24.26
C TRP A 41 -0.61 -13.42 -23.34
N ASP A 42 -1.50 -14.30 -23.81
CA ASP A 42 -2.55 -14.91 -22.98
C ASP A 42 -1.92 -15.77 -21.87
N SER A 43 -0.86 -16.52 -22.17
CA SER A 43 -0.08 -17.28 -21.17
C SER A 43 0.61 -16.36 -20.16
N ILE A 44 1.17 -15.24 -20.62
CA ILE A 44 1.86 -14.27 -19.74
C ILE A 44 0.88 -13.51 -18.86
N MET A 45 -0.29 -13.14 -19.38
CA MET A 45 -1.36 -12.46 -18.64
C MET A 45 -2.05 -13.43 -17.66
N LYS A 46 -2.22 -14.69 -18.04
CA LYS A 46 -2.73 -15.75 -17.17
C LYS A 46 -1.75 -16.12 -16.05
N GLU A 47 -0.45 -16.12 -16.30
CA GLU A 47 0.59 -16.25 -15.24
C GLU A 47 0.67 -15.03 -14.32
N LEU A 48 0.40 -13.83 -14.84
CA LEU A 48 0.26 -12.61 -14.04
C LEU A 48 -1.01 -12.63 -13.16
N GLU A 49 -1.92 -13.57 -13.45
CA GLU A 49 -3.17 -13.83 -12.74
C GLU A 49 -3.09 -15.17 -11.99
N LEU A 50 -2.19 -15.27 -11.02
CA LEU A 50 -2.31 -16.13 -9.83
C LEU A 50 -2.92 -17.53 -10.07
N ASP A 51 -2.07 -18.56 -10.13
CA ASP A 51 -2.51 -19.94 -9.89
C ASP A 51 -3.22 -20.01 -8.51
N ASP A 52 -4.54 -20.15 -8.56
CA ASP A 52 -5.38 -20.50 -7.43
C ASP A 52 -5.73 -21.98 -7.59
N ASP A 53 -5.05 -22.85 -6.84
CA ASP A 53 -5.55 -24.21 -6.67
C ASP A 53 -5.33 -24.70 -5.24
N SER A 54 -6.25 -24.27 -4.37
CA SER A 54 -6.65 -25.09 -3.23
C SER A 54 -8.18 -25.15 -3.16
N THR A 55 -8.77 -26.25 -3.64
CA THR A 55 -9.65 -27.12 -2.82
C THR A 55 -10.08 -28.39 -3.59
N PRO A 56 -10.33 -29.51 -2.87
CA PRO A 56 -10.44 -30.85 -3.45
C PRO A 56 -11.88 -31.18 -3.85
N ASN A 57 -12.09 -32.04 -4.85
CA ASN A 57 -13.39 -32.69 -5.06
C ASN A 57 -13.30 -34.22 -5.21
N PRO A 58 -14.30 -34.98 -4.71
CA PRO A 58 -14.24 -36.42 -4.52
C PRO A 58 -15.03 -37.23 -5.57
N LEU A 59 -14.73 -38.55 -5.60
CA LEU A 59 -15.47 -39.69 -6.22
C LEU A 59 -15.25 -39.90 -7.73
N LYS A 60 -14.40 -40.89 -8.10
CA LYS A 60 -14.71 -42.30 -8.49
C LYS A 60 -15.41 -42.39 -9.86
N THR A 61 -14.95 -43.18 -10.85
CA THR A 61 -14.88 -44.65 -10.80
C THR A 61 -14.13 -45.20 -12.06
N GLU A 62 -13.11 -46.07 -11.81
CA GLU A 62 -12.63 -47.28 -12.54
C GLU A 62 -12.30 -47.24 -14.07
N PHE A 63 -11.26 -47.86 -14.64
CA PHE A 63 -10.74 -49.24 -14.48
C PHE A 63 -9.30 -49.45 -15.07
N THR A 64 -8.47 -50.22 -14.34
CA THR A 64 -7.43 -51.25 -14.72
C THR A 64 -6.17 -51.01 -15.58
N THR A 65 -5.00 -51.18 -14.90
CA THR A 65 -3.79 -52.02 -15.17
C THR A 65 -3.04 -51.99 -16.52
N THR A 66 -1.72 -51.67 -16.50
CA THR A 66 -0.57 -52.63 -16.42
C THR A 66 0.79 -51.93 -16.56
N ASP A 67 1.83 -52.53 -15.96
CA ASP A 67 3.27 -52.20 -15.97
C ASP A 67 3.91 -51.93 -17.34
N SER A 68 4.93 -51.05 -17.37
CA SER A 68 6.35 -51.37 -17.68
C SER A 68 7.15 -50.16 -18.20
N ALA A 69 8.45 -50.17 -17.87
CA ALA A 69 9.45 -49.15 -18.15
C ALA A 69 9.72 -48.88 -19.64
N ILE A 70 10.13 -47.65 -19.99
CA ILE A 70 11.09 -47.28 -21.06
C ILE A 70 11.54 -45.82 -20.85
N GLY A 71 12.83 -45.55 -21.05
CA GLY A 71 13.49 -44.24 -20.97
C GLY A 71 13.23 -43.30 -22.17
N PRO A 72 14.03 -42.23 -22.33
CA PRO A 72 13.57 -40.94 -22.85
C PRO A 72 13.76 -40.76 -24.36
N LEU A 73 12.75 -40.20 -25.03
CA LEU A 73 12.79 -39.56 -26.35
C LEU A 73 11.75 -38.40 -26.27
N TYR A 74 11.99 -37.18 -26.72
CA TYR A 74 12.36 -36.82 -28.09
C TYR A 74 13.20 -35.53 -28.16
N ALA A 75 14.14 -35.57 -29.11
CA ALA A 75 14.85 -34.45 -29.68
C ALA A 75 13.90 -33.50 -30.45
N VAL A 76 14.26 -32.21 -30.50
CA VAL A 76 13.68 -31.25 -31.44
C VAL A 76 14.80 -30.71 -32.33
N ASP A 77 14.52 -30.75 -33.63
CA ASP A 77 15.34 -30.43 -34.77
C ASP A 77 16.02 -29.05 -34.71
N SER A 78 17.32 -29.07 -34.97
CA SER A 78 18.15 -27.93 -35.30
C SER A 78 18.00 -27.58 -36.78
N ASN A 79 17.21 -26.55 -37.11
CA ASN A 79 17.32 -25.76 -38.36
C ASN A 79 16.52 -24.44 -38.24
N LEU A 80 17.09 -23.42 -37.59
CA LEU A 80 16.70 -22.02 -37.77
C LEU A 80 17.96 -21.14 -37.88
N PRO A 81 17.96 -20.06 -38.70
CA PRO A 81 19.16 -19.28 -39.00
C PRO A 81 19.67 -18.49 -37.79
N GLY A 82 20.99 -18.45 -37.62
CA GLY A 82 21.67 -17.85 -36.47
C GLY A 82 21.49 -16.34 -36.33
N PHE A 83 21.36 -15.90 -35.09
CA PHE A 83 21.49 -14.51 -34.66
C PHE A 83 22.92 -14.24 -34.20
N PRO A 84 23.44 -13.00 -34.36
CA PRO A 84 24.80 -12.67 -33.95
C PRO A 84 24.92 -12.65 -32.43
N ASP A 85 25.67 -13.63 -31.90
CA ASP A 85 26.27 -13.59 -30.57
C ASP A 85 27.22 -12.40 -30.47
N GLN A 86 26.98 -11.50 -29.51
CA GLN A 86 28.04 -10.73 -28.85
C GLN A 86 27.53 -10.03 -27.58
N ILE A 87 27.36 -10.80 -26.51
CA ILE A 87 27.76 -10.36 -25.16
C ILE A 87 28.63 -11.50 -24.61
N GLN A 88 29.95 -11.30 -24.59
CA GLN A 88 30.87 -12.31 -24.08
C GLN A 88 30.78 -12.43 -22.55
N PRO A 89 30.82 -13.66 -21.99
CA PRO A 89 30.67 -13.94 -20.56
C PRO A 89 31.99 -13.83 -19.76
N SER A 90 32.92 -12.94 -20.13
CA SER A 90 34.27 -12.89 -19.53
C SER A 90 34.53 -11.76 -18.51
N ASP A 91 33.56 -10.92 -18.18
CA ASP A 91 33.76 -9.80 -17.21
C ASP A 91 33.28 -10.11 -15.78
N PHE A 92 32.83 -11.33 -15.51
CA PHE A 92 32.27 -11.72 -14.21
C PHE A 92 32.97 -12.96 -13.64
N ASP A 93 34.25 -12.82 -13.34
CA ASP A 93 34.89 -13.72 -12.40
C ASP A 93 35.68 -12.94 -11.34
N SER A 94 35.20 -13.02 -10.11
CA SER A 94 36.04 -13.23 -8.92
C SER A 94 35.14 -13.32 -7.69
N SER A 95 35.16 -14.53 -7.13
CA SER A 95 34.82 -14.90 -5.75
C SER A 95 35.39 -13.93 -4.72
N ASP A 96 34.59 -13.51 -3.74
CA ASP A 96 35.09 -13.34 -2.37
C ASP A 96 33.98 -13.44 -1.31
N ALA A 97 34.38 -14.00 -0.18
CA ALA A 97 33.56 -14.63 0.83
C ALA A 97 32.81 -13.64 1.74
N TYR A 98 31.67 -14.13 2.24
CA TYR A 98 30.72 -13.46 3.14
C TYR A 98 31.31 -13.15 4.53
N GLN A 99 31.11 -11.91 5.01
CA GLN A 99 30.83 -11.64 6.42
C GLN A 99 29.65 -10.67 6.54
N ASN A 100 28.55 -11.17 7.09
CA ASN A 100 27.32 -10.42 7.38
C ASN A 100 27.49 -9.63 8.69
N GLN A 101 27.37 -8.30 8.61
CA GLN A 101 26.94 -7.47 9.73
C GLN A 101 25.86 -6.50 9.24
N THR A 102 24.63 -6.79 9.60
CA THR A 102 23.44 -5.94 9.47
C THR A 102 23.41 -5.00 10.66
N THR A 103 23.69 -3.72 10.43
CA THR A 103 23.37 -2.64 11.38
C THR A 103 22.60 -1.56 10.64
N GLY A 104 21.30 -1.46 10.96
CA GLY A 104 20.46 -0.36 10.52
C GLY A 104 20.79 0.89 11.32
N TYR A 105 21.18 1.96 10.62
CA TYR A 105 21.25 3.31 11.17
C TYR A 105 20.60 4.28 10.19
N GLY A 106 19.65 5.08 10.70
CA GLY A 106 19.10 6.22 9.99
C GLY A 106 20.15 7.33 9.86
N PHE A 107 20.13 8.03 8.72
CA PHE A 107 21.14 9.01 8.30
C PHE A 107 21.15 10.33 9.10
N THR A 108 20.26 10.52 10.08
CA THR A 108 20.14 11.77 10.85
C THR A 108 21.13 11.92 12.01
N SER A 109 22.10 11.01 12.16
CA SER A 109 23.13 11.08 13.21
C SER A 109 24.54 10.98 12.61
N LEU A 110 24.97 12.02 11.89
CA LEU A 110 26.33 12.08 11.31
C LEU A 110 27.24 13.12 11.98
N ASP A 111 26.92 13.57 13.20
CA ASP A 111 27.82 14.46 13.96
C ASP A 111 28.66 13.73 15.03
N SER A 112 28.48 12.42 15.21
CA SER A 112 29.38 11.66 16.08
C SER A 112 29.32 10.17 15.75
N VAL A 113 30.36 9.65 15.09
CA VAL A 113 31.15 8.47 15.48
C VAL A 113 31.89 7.90 14.24
N ASP A 114 33.21 7.91 14.39
CA ASP A 114 34.30 7.13 13.77
C ASP A 114 34.83 7.41 12.35
N ASN A 115 36.11 7.78 12.34
CA ASN A 115 37.02 7.88 11.20
C ASN A 115 37.34 6.47 10.67
N GLY A 116 36.98 6.17 9.41
CA GLY A 116 37.48 4.95 8.77
C GLY A 116 36.79 4.47 7.47
N GLY A 117 36.90 5.23 6.37
CA GLY A 117 37.01 4.71 4.99
C GLY A 117 35.83 3.97 4.32
N GLY A 118 34.66 3.83 4.96
CA GLY A 118 33.55 3.05 4.40
C GLY A 118 32.61 3.81 3.44
N PHE A 119 32.52 5.14 3.56
CA PHE A 119 31.48 5.95 2.91
C PHE A 119 32.01 7.17 2.16
N ASP A 120 33.31 7.28 1.91
CA ASP A 120 33.88 8.49 1.29
C ASP A 120 33.34 8.76 -0.12
N PHE A 121 32.66 7.79 -0.77
CA PHE A 121 31.98 8.02 -2.05
C PHE A 121 30.68 8.81 -1.89
N VAL A 122 29.99 8.71 -0.74
CA VAL A 122 28.78 9.49 -0.44
C VAL A 122 29.17 10.96 -0.24
N GLU A 123 30.25 11.20 0.49
CA GLU A 123 30.76 12.55 0.68
C GLU A 123 31.22 13.16 -0.65
N ASP A 124 31.92 12.39 -1.49
CA ASP A 124 32.28 12.82 -2.84
C ASP A 124 31.05 13.12 -3.71
N LEU A 125 29.97 12.33 -3.62
CA LEU A 125 28.71 12.62 -4.34
C LEU A 125 28.08 13.93 -3.87
N ILE A 126 28.02 14.16 -2.56
CA ILE A 126 27.50 15.40 -1.99
C ILE A 126 28.37 16.59 -2.44
N ARG A 127 29.70 16.45 -2.45
CA ARG A 127 30.59 17.49 -2.98
C ARG A 127 30.34 17.80 -4.45
N VAL A 128 30.08 16.80 -5.29
CA VAL A 128 29.69 17.03 -6.69
C VAL A 128 28.43 17.88 -6.76
N VAL A 129 27.43 17.57 -5.93
CA VAL A 129 26.17 18.34 -5.84
C VAL A 129 26.43 19.78 -5.39
N ASP A 130 27.22 19.98 -4.33
CA ASP A 130 27.58 21.31 -3.82
C ASP A 130 28.33 22.14 -4.89
N CYS A 131 29.19 21.49 -5.69
CA CYS A 131 29.86 22.11 -6.83
C CYS A 131 28.86 22.51 -7.93
N VAL A 132 27.85 21.69 -8.21
CA VAL A 132 26.80 22.01 -9.19
C VAL A 132 25.92 23.17 -8.70
N GLU A 133 25.63 23.25 -7.40
CA GLU A 133 24.94 24.41 -6.81
C GLU A 133 25.78 25.68 -6.91
N SER A 134 27.09 25.57 -6.67
CA SER A 134 28.03 26.70 -6.68
C SER A 134 28.57 27.05 -8.08
N ASP A 135 28.11 26.37 -9.13
CA ASP A 135 28.55 26.52 -10.54
C ASP A 135 30.04 26.20 -10.80
N GLU A 136 30.64 25.36 -9.95
CA GLU A 136 32.02 24.90 -10.03
C GLU A 136 32.15 23.61 -10.88
N LEU A 137 31.70 23.67 -12.15
CA LEU A 137 31.55 22.50 -13.01
C LEU A 137 32.86 21.72 -13.26
N GLN A 138 34.01 22.40 -13.31
CA GLN A 138 35.30 21.75 -13.51
C GLN A 138 35.68 20.87 -12.31
N LEU A 139 35.47 21.37 -11.08
CA LEU A 139 35.72 20.60 -9.87
C LEU A 139 34.76 19.40 -9.78
N ALA A 140 33.49 19.62 -10.10
CA ALA A 140 32.48 18.58 -10.18
C ALA A 140 32.91 17.43 -11.12
N GLN A 141 33.43 17.74 -12.31
CA GLN A 141 33.92 16.76 -13.27
C GLN A 141 35.14 15.97 -12.77
N VAL A 142 36.07 16.61 -12.05
CA VAL A 142 37.24 15.94 -11.46
C VAL A 142 36.81 14.96 -10.38
N ILE A 143 35.93 15.37 -9.47
CA ILE A 143 35.42 14.49 -8.41
C ILE A 143 34.62 13.33 -9.02
N LEU A 144 33.77 13.60 -10.02
CA LEU A 144 33.02 12.57 -10.73
C LEU A 144 33.94 11.55 -11.42
N SER A 145 35.05 12.00 -11.99
CA SER A 145 36.06 11.12 -12.59
C SER A 145 36.69 10.18 -11.56
N ARG A 146 36.95 10.66 -10.33
CA ARG A 146 37.39 9.82 -9.21
C ARG A 146 36.30 8.83 -8.79
N LEU A 147 35.05 9.29 -8.71
CA LEU A 147 33.90 8.42 -8.39
C LEU A 147 33.71 7.32 -9.44
N ASN A 148 33.94 7.59 -10.73
CA ASN A 148 33.88 6.59 -11.79
C ASN A 148 34.91 5.45 -11.58
N GLN A 149 36.08 5.75 -11.02
CA GLN A 149 37.08 4.73 -10.71
C GLN A 149 36.69 3.85 -9.51
N ARG A 150 35.92 4.41 -8.56
CA ARG A 150 35.47 3.74 -7.32
C ARG A 150 34.17 2.96 -7.49
N LEU A 151 33.22 3.51 -8.25
CA LEU A 151 31.89 2.97 -8.52
C LEU A 151 31.83 2.55 -10.00
N ARG A 152 32.51 1.45 -10.31
CA ARG A 152 32.65 0.93 -11.69
C ARG A 152 31.43 0.15 -12.18
N SER A 153 30.68 -0.46 -11.27
CA SER A 153 29.51 -1.29 -11.58
C SER A 153 28.45 -1.17 -10.47
N PRO A 154 27.18 -1.47 -10.77
CA PRO A 154 26.09 -1.50 -9.79
C PRO A 154 26.17 -2.79 -8.94
N ALA A 155 27.27 -2.96 -8.20
CA ALA A 155 27.52 -4.12 -7.36
C ALA A 155 27.73 -3.72 -5.90
N GLY A 156 27.54 -4.69 -4.99
CA GLY A 156 27.74 -4.50 -3.55
C GLY A 156 26.46 -4.17 -2.79
N ARG A 157 26.61 -3.47 -1.66
CA ARG A 157 25.49 -3.16 -0.75
C ARG A 157 24.49 -2.19 -1.41
N PRO A 158 23.22 -2.16 -0.98
CA PRO A 158 22.20 -1.24 -1.50
C PRO A 158 22.66 0.21 -1.69
N LEU A 159 23.36 0.79 -0.69
CA LEU A 159 23.88 2.16 -0.79
C LEU A 159 24.94 2.33 -1.87
N GLN A 160 25.82 1.35 -2.10
CA GLN A 160 26.84 1.41 -3.16
C GLN A 160 26.18 1.33 -4.54
N ARG A 161 25.16 0.48 -4.70
CA ARG A 161 24.37 0.36 -5.92
C ARG A 161 23.57 1.64 -6.19
N ALA A 162 22.93 2.21 -5.16
CA ALA A 162 22.28 3.51 -5.26
C ALA A 162 23.28 4.58 -5.69
N ALA A 163 24.41 4.70 -5.00
CA ALA A 163 25.47 5.66 -5.30
C ALA A 163 25.99 5.51 -6.75
N PHE A 164 26.10 4.29 -7.28
CA PHE A 164 26.44 4.06 -8.69
C PHE A 164 25.42 4.72 -9.62
N TYR A 165 24.13 4.48 -9.43
CA TYR A 165 23.09 5.08 -10.28
C TYR A 165 23.00 6.60 -10.14
N PHE A 166 23.15 7.13 -8.93
CA PHE A 166 23.18 8.58 -8.67
C PHE A 166 24.38 9.25 -9.32
N LYS A 167 25.56 8.61 -9.27
CA LYS A 167 26.77 9.06 -9.99
C LYS A 167 26.52 9.14 -11.50
N GLU A 168 25.95 8.10 -12.11
CA GLU A 168 25.62 8.09 -13.54
C GLU A 168 24.61 9.20 -13.91
N ALA A 169 23.63 9.44 -13.05
CA ALA A 169 22.66 10.53 -13.22
C ALA A 169 23.33 11.91 -13.15
N LEU A 170 24.21 12.14 -12.18
CA LEU A 170 25.01 13.38 -12.08
C LEU A 170 25.91 13.58 -13.31
N GLY A 171 26.52 12.50 -13.83
CA GLY A 171 27.29 12.55 -15.06
C GLY A 171 26.46 12.97 -16.28
N SER A 172 25.24 12.44 -16.39
CA SER A 172 24.28 12.84 -17.42
C SER A 172 23.89 14.31 -17.30
N LEU A 173 23.67 14.79 -16.08
CA LEU A 173 23.35 16.19 -15.79
C LEU A 173 24.49 17.15 -16.18
N LEU A 174 25.74 16.81 -15.82
CA LEU A 174 26.93 17.64 -16.06
C LEU A 174 27.38 17.68 -17.52
N THR A 175 27.21 16.59 -18.27
CA THR A 175 27.62 16.51 -19.67
C THR A 175 26.67 17.26 -20.61
N GLY A 176 25.53 17.74 -20.11
CA GLY A 176 24.52 18.41 -20.91
C GLY A 176 24.03 17.54 -22.08
N SER A 177 24.20 16.20 -21.98
CA SER A 177 23.84 15.24 -23.03
C SER A 177 22.45 15.58 -23.50
N ASN A 178 22.37 16.07 -24.73
CA ASN A 178 21.24 16.81 -25.28
C ASN A 178 19.92 16.26 -24.75
N ARG A 179 19.17 17.11 -24.02
CA ARG A 179 17.80 16.88 -23.52
C ARG A 179 16.85 16.23 -24.54
N ASN A 180 17.24 16.20 -25.82
CA ASN A 180 16.49 15.71 -26.97
C ASN A 180 17.18 14.60 -27.81
N GLN A 181 18.43 14.19 -27.55
CA GLN A 181 19.18 13.31 -28.49
C GLN A 181 19.38 11.86 -28.02
N THR A 182 19.16 11.58 -26.74
CA THR A 182 19.20 10.23 -26.14
C THR A 182 17.82 9.62 -25.91
N ARG A 183 16.73 10.38 -26.09
CA ARG A 183 15.35 9.84 -26.08
C ARG A 183 14.92 9.40 -27.48
N LEU A 184 15.75 8.58 -28.12
CA LEU A 184 15.31 7.84 -29.30
C LEU A 184 14.12 6.97 -28.89
N LEU A 185 13.20 6.75 -29.84
CA LEU A 185 12.06 5.85 -29.68
C LEU A 185 12.57 4.54 -29.04
N SER A 186 11.95 4.12 -27.93
CA SER A 186 12.38 2.89 -27.24
C SER A 186 12.42 1.75 -28.25
N SER A 187 13.56 1.07 -28.37
CA SER A 187 13.66 -0.09 -29.26
C SER A 187 12.71 -1.19 -28.79
N TRP A 188 12.22 -2.05 -29.67
CA TRP A 188 11.34 -3.15 -29.26
C TRP A 188 11.98 -4.04 -28.18
N THR A 189 13.28 -4.32 -28.32
CA THR A 189 14.06 -5.06 -27.31
C THR A 189 14.02 -4.35 -25.96
N GLU A 190 14.17 -3.04 -25.93
CA GLU A 190 14.10 -2.25 -24.70
C GLU A 190 12.70 -2.28 -24.08
N ILE A 191 11.64 -2.16 -24.89
CA ILE A 191 10.24 -2.26 -24.45
C ILE A 191 9.99 -3.63 -23.80
N VAL A 192 10.44 -4.71 -24.42
CA VAL A 192 10.32 -6.07 -23.88
C VAL A 192 11.05 -6.18 -22.54
N GLN A 193 12.25 -5.61 -22.42
CA GLN A 193 12.98 -5.61 -21.14
C GLN A 193 12.26 -4.78 -20.06
N LYS A 194 11.66 -3.63 -20.41
CA LYS A 194 10.86 -2.84 -19.47
C LYS A 194 9.62 -3.61 -18.99
N ILE A 195 8.89 -4.26 -19.90
CA ILE A 195 7.73 -5.09 -19.54
C ILE A 195 8.15 -6.22 -18.61
N ARG A 196 9.22 -6.94 -18.98
CA ARG A 196 9.79 -7.99 -18.13
C ARG A 196 10.14 -7.43 -16.75
N ALA A 197 10.86 -6.31 -16.69
CA ALA A 197 11.27 -5.70 -15.42
C ALA A 197 10.07 -5.31 -14.53
N VAL A 198 8.98 -4.80 -15.12
CA VAL A 198 7.75 -4.47 -14.37
C VAL A 198 7.04 -5.74 -13.86
N LYS A 199 6.98 -6.82 -14.67
CA LYS A 199 6.46 -8.13 -14.24
C LYS A 199 7.29 -8.68 -13.09
N GLU A 200 8.61 -8.73 -13.26
CA GLU A 200 9.55 -9.19 -12.24
C GLU A 200 9.44 -8.38 -10.95
N PHE A 201 9.39 -7.05 -11.04
CA PHE A 201 9.28 -6.17 -9.87
C PHE A 201 7.99 -6.44 -9.07
N SER A 202 6.88 -6.71 -9.77
CA SER A 202 5.60 -7.05 -9.14
C SER A 202 5.61 -8.44 -8.50
N GLY A 203 6.47 -9.35 -8.97
CA GLY A 203 6.65 -10.70 -8.42
C GLY A 203 7.50 -10.73 -7.15
N ILE A 204 8.54 -9.89 -7.07
CA ILE A 204 9.48 -9.88 -5.93
C ILE A 204 9.20 -8.77 -4.92
N SER A 205 8.35 -7.79 -5.22
CA SER A 205 8.08 -6.66 -4.33
C SER A 205 6.60 -6.30 -4.26
N PRO A 206 6.05 -6.00 -3.07
CA PRO A 206 4.67 -5.52 -2.96
C PRO A 206 4.48 -4.08 -3.44
N ILE A 207 5.56 -3.34 -3.73
CA ILE A 207 5.51 -1.90 -4.07
C ILE A 207 4.57 -1.59 -5.27
N PRO A 208 4.68 -2.28 -6.44
CA PRO A 208 3.82 -1.98 -7.58
C PRO A 208 2.35 -2.31 -7.30
N LEU A 209 2.10 -3.49 -6.72
CA LEU A 209 0.74 -3.97 -6.46
C LEU A 209 0.03 -3.15 -5.39
N PHE A 210 0.75 -2.69 -4.37
CA PHE A 210 0.19 -1.78 -3.36
C PHE A 210 -0.30 -0.49 -4.01
N SER A 211 0.51 0.10 -4.89
CA SER A 211 0.17 1.33 -5.63
C SER A 211 -1.12 1.13 -6.45
N HIS A 212 -1.19 0.03 -7.21
CA HIS A 212 -2.35 -0.27 -8.06
C HIS A 212 -3.62 -0.53 -7.24
N PHE A 213 -3.57 -1.43 -6.25
CA PHE A 213 -4.76 -1.83 -5.49
C PHE A 213 -5.33 -0.70 -4.65
N THR A 214 -4.48 0.09 -4.00
CA THR A 214 -4.95 1.21 -3.18
C THR A 214 -5.54 2.32 -4.04
N ALA A 215 -4.96 2.61 -5.22
CA ALA A 215 -5.52 3.57 -6.15
C ALA A 215 -6.84 3.09 -6.78
N ASN A 216 -6.90 1.83 -7.21
CA ASN A 216 -8.11 1.22 -7.76
C ASN A 216 -9.24 1.20 -6.73
N GLN A 217 -8.94 0.84 -5.50
CA GLN A 217 -9.96 0.84 -4.45
C GLN A 217 -10.44 2.26 -4.14
N ALA A 218 -9.56 3.26 -4.14
CA ALA A 218 -9.96 4.67 -4.02
C ALA A 218 -10.89 5.11 -5.17
N ILE A 219 -10.61 4.69 -6.40
CA ILE A 219 -11.48 4.90 -7.56
C ILE A 219 -12.84 4.24 -7.28
N LEU A 220 -12.87 2.93 -7.00
CA LEU A 220 -14.10 2.16 -6.80
C LEU A 220 -14.97 2.69 -5.66
N ASP A 221 -14.36 3.09 -4.54
CA ASP A 221 -15.06 3.71 -3.41
C ASP A 221 -15.76 5.00 -3.82
N SER A 222 -15.12 5.82 -4.66
CA SER A 222 -15.73 7.04 -5.19
C SER A 222 -16.92 6.75 -6.11
N LEU A 223 -16.89 5.61 -6.80
CA LEU A 223 -17.93 5.16 -7.73
C LEU A 223 -19.13 4.51 -7.04
N ASN A 224 -18.95 3.92 -5.86
CA ASN A 224 -20.01 3.22 -5.13
C ASN A 224 -20.84 4.12 -4.21
N SER A 225 -20.60 5.44 -4.21
CA SER A 225 -21.40 6.40 -3.42
C SER A 225 -22.87 6.43 -3.92
N GLN A 226 -23.81 6.15 -3.00
CA GLN A 226 -25.27 5.91 -3.23
C GLN A 226 -26.03 7.03 -3.95
N THR A 227 -25.39 8.16 -4.23
CA THR A 227 -25.96 9.33 -4.89
C THR A 227 -25.77 9.39 -6.42
N SER A 228 -25.14 8.39 -7.05
CA SER A 228 -24.63 8.55 -8.43
C SER A 228 -25.19 7.51 -9.41
N SER A 229 -25.94 7.97 -10.43
CA SER A 229 -26.66 7.10 -11.39
C SER A 229 -25.92 6.79 -12.69
N SER A 230 -24.68 7.27 -12.89
CA SER A 230 -23.95 7.10 -14.15
C SER A 230 -22.97 5.92 -14.11
N PRO A 231 -23.10 4.90 -14.97
CA PRO A 231 -22.15 3.80 -15.06
C PRO A 231 -20.85 4.16 -15.83
N PHE A 232 -20.73 5.40 -16.32
CA PHE A 232 -19.62 5.85 -17.15
C PHE A 232 -18.52 6.49 -16.29
N VAL A 233 -17.32 5.93 -16.35
CA VAL A 233 -16.14 6.39 -15.62
C VAL A 233 -15.11 6.89 -16.61
N HIS A 234 -14.57 8.09 -16.38
CA HIS A 234 -13.47 8.65 -17.13
C HIS A 234 -12.27 8.87 -16.23
N VAL A 235 -11.19 8.11 -16.43
CA VAL A 235 -9.94 8.25 -15.69
C VAL A 235 -8.95 9.06 -16.52
N VAL A 236 -8.42 10.14 -15.96
CA VAL A 236 -7.28 10.89 -16.50
C VAL A 236 -6.05 10.48 -15.72
N ASP A 237 -5.02 10.02 -16.42
CA ASP A 237 -3.82 9.44 -15.79
C ASP A 237 -2.55 10.06 -16.37
N PHE A 238 -1.58 10.31 -15.49
CA PHE A 238 -0.27 10.87 -15.83
C PHE A 238 0.86 9.85 -15.74
N ASP A 239 0.56 8.58 -15.39
CA ASP A 239 1.52 7.48 -15.26
C ASP A 239 0.89 6.11 -15.60
N VAL A 240 0.35 5.99 -16.82
CA VAL A 240 -0.35 4.77 -17.30
C VAL A 240 0.52 3.50 -17.30
N GLY A 241 1.85 3.65 -17.32
CA GLY A 241 2.80 2.56 -17.46
C GLY A 241 2.48 1.63 -18.63
N PHE A 242 2.48 0.31 -18.38
CA PHE A 242 2.05 -0.71 -19.33
C PHE A 242 0.58 -1.16 -19.15
N GLY A 243 -0.22 -0.41 -18.40
CA GLY A 243 -1.65 -0.69 -18.24
C GLY A 243 -2.04 -1.71 -17.17
N GLY A 244 -1.09 -2.29 -16.42
CA GLY A 244 -1.38 -3.33 -15.41
C GLY A 244 -2.40 -2.90 -14.33
N GLN A 245 -2.42 -1.64 -13.93
CA GLN A 245 -3.44 -1.09 -13.02
C GLN A 245 -4.85 -1.20 -13.62
N TYR A 246 -5.01 -0.95 -14.91
CA TYR A 246 -6.32 -0.95 -15.57
C TYR A 246 -6.86 -2.36 -15.78
N ALA A 247 -6.00 -3.34 -16.04
CA ALA A 247 -6.42 -4.74 -16.09
C ALA A 247 -7.04 -5.17 -14.75
N SER A 248 -6.36 -4.88 -13.63
CA SER A 248 -6.91 -5.18 -12.29
C SER A 248 -8.19 -4.38 -11.99
N LEU A 249 -8.27 -3.10 -12.37
CA LEU A 249 -9.49 -2.30 -12.19
C LEU A 249 -10.66 -2.87 -12.99
N MET A 250 -10.43 -3.26 -14.24
CA MET A 250 -11.45 -3.88 -15.10
C MET A 250 -11.97 -5.18 -14.50
N ARG A 251 -11.08 -6.04 -13.98
CA ARG A 251 -11.50 -7.26 -13.28
C ARG A 251 -12.43 -6.95 -12.10
N GLU A 252 -12.04 -6.02 -11.24
CA GLU A 252 -12.86 -5.64 -10.09
C GLU A 252 -14.21 -5.01 -10.50
N ILE A 253 -14.24 -4.22 -11.57
CA ILE A 253 -15.49 -3.66 -12.11
C ILE A 253 -16.40 -4.80 -12.63
N ALA A 254 -15.84 -5.77 -13.35
CA ALA A 254 -16.60 -6.90 -13.89
C ALA A 254 -17.17 -7.80 -12.79
N GLU A 255 -16.43 -8.01 -11.69
CA GLU A 255 -16.90 -8.78 -10.54
C GLU A 255 -17.98 -8.07 -9.71
N LYS A 256 -17.85 -6.74 -9.54
CA LYS A 256 -18.75 -5.94 -8.70
C LYS A 256 -20.01 -5.46 -9.44
N SER A 257 -20.00 -5.39 -10.77
CA SER A 257 -21.10 -4.82 -11.57
C SER A 257 -22.01 -5.89 -12.17
N ILE A 258 -23.33 -5.73 -11.99
CA ILE A 258 -24.36 -6.55 -12.65
C ILE A 258 -24.54 -6.13 -14.13
N SER A 259 -24.12 -4.92 -14.51
CA SER A 259 -24.19 -4.39 -15.88
C SER A 259 -22.80 -4.19 -16.51
N SER A 260 -22.73 -4.14 -17.84
CA SER A 260 -21.48 -3.84 -18.54
C SER A 260 -21.03 -2.40 -18.24
N GLY A 261 -20.00 -2.28 -17.41
CA GLY A 261 -19.37 -1.00 -17.08
C GLY A 261 -18.82 -0.31 -18.33
N PHE A 262 -18.75 1.03 -18.29
CA PHE A 262 -18.01 1.80 -19.30
C PHE A 262 -16.83 2.50 -18.64
N LEU A 263 -15.63 2.19 -19.10
CA LEU A 263 -14.39 2.76 -18.62
C LEU A 263 -13.68 3.48 -19.78
N ARG A 264 -13.52 4.79 -19.63
CA ARG A 264 -12.70 5.62 -20.52
C ARG A 264 -11.43 6.04 -19.81
N VAL A 265 -10.30 5.93 -20.47
CA VAL A 265 -8.99 6.34 -19.94
C VAL A 265 -8.38 7.36 -20.89
N THR A 266 -7.92 8.49 -20.35
CA THR A 266 -7.06 9.43 -21.08
C THR A 266 -5.72 9.50 -20.38
N ALA A 267 -4.69 8.95 -21.01
CA ALA A 267 -3.33 8.90 -20.47
C ALA A 267 -2.48 10.02 -21.08
N VAL A 268 -1.84 10.83 -20.23
CA VAL A 268 -0.85 11.82 -20.65
C VAL A 268 0.53 11.17 -20.66
N VAL A 269 1.17 11.10 -21.82
CA VAL A 269 2.39 10.31 -22.06
C VAL A 269 3.51 11.14 -22.67
N ALA A 270 4.74 10.75 -22.40
CA ALA A 270 5.91 11.35 -23.03
C ALA A 270 6.00 10.97 -24.52
N GLU A 271 6.65 11.80 -25.36
CA GLU A 271 6.76 11.55 -26.80
C GLU A 271 7.53 10.26 -27.12
N GLU A 272 8.49 9.89 -26.28
CA GLU A 272 9.30 8.67 -26.39
C GLU A 272 8.50 7.36 -26.21
N CYS A 273 7.29 7.43 -25.66
CA CYS A 273 6.44 6.27 -25.36
C CYS A 273 5.48 5.89 -26.51
N ALA A 274 5.62 6.48 -27.71
CA ALA A 274 4.64 6.29 -28.79
C ALA A 274 4.39 4.81 -29.17
N VAL A 275 5.43 3.98 -29.25
CA VAL A 275 5.28 2.53 -29.53
C VAL A 275 4.61 1.81 -28.36
N GLU A 276 5.03 2.13 -27.13
CA GLU A 276 4.46 1.57 -25.90
C GLU A 276 2.95 1.85 -25.82
N THR A 277 2.50 3.06 -26.20
CA THR A 277 1.07 3.40 -26.17
C THR A 277 0.21 2.56 -27.10
N ARG A 278 0.73 2.17 -28.27
CA ARG A 278 0.01 1.28 -29.19
C ARG A 278 -0.19 -0.10 -28.57
N LEU A 279 0.87 -0.66 -28.00
CA LEU A 279 0.82 -1.95 -27.31
C LEU A 279 -0.15 -1.91 -26.13
N VAL A 280 -0.08 -0.88 -25.29
CA VAL A 280 -0.99 -0.68 -24.14
C VAL A 280 -2.44 -0.62 -24.60
N LYS A 281 -2.73 0.10 -25.69
CA LYS A 281 -4.09 0.20 -26.23
C LYS A 281 -4.62 -1.14 -26.72
N GLU A 282 -3.83 -1.87 -27.50
CA GLU A 282 -4.21 -3.19 -28.03
C GLU A 282 -4.48 -4.16 -26.86
N ASN A 283 -3.56 -4.27 -25.91
CA ASN A 283 -3.68 -5.16 -24.76
C ASN A 283 -4.88 -4.85 -23.87
N LEU A 284 -5.07 -3.58 -23.49
CA LEU A 284 -6.21 -3.20 -22.63
C LEU A 284 -7.56 -3.32 -23.33
N THR A 285 -7.61 -3.09 -24.65
CA THR A 285 -8.85 -3.26 -25.43
C THR A 285 -9.22 -4.74 -25.54
N GLN A 286 -8.23 -5.61 -25.76
CA GLN A 286 -8.44 -7.06 -25.80
C GLN A 286 -8.92 -7.58 -24.44
N PHE A 287 -8.22 -7.23 -23.37
CA PHE A 287 -8.59 -7.62 -22.01
C PHE A 287 -10.00 -7.11 -21.62
N ALA A 288 -10.34 -5.87 -21.98
CA ALA A 288 -11.68 -5.34 -21.75
C ALA A 288 -12.78 -6.13 -22.47
N ALA A 289 -12.50 -6.61 -23.69
CA ALA A 289 -13.45 -7.41 -24.47
C ALA A 289 -13.74 -8.75 -23.79
N GLU A 290 -12.70 -9.40 -23.23
CA GLU A 290 -12.83 -10.64 -22.46
C GLU A 290 -13.65 -10.45 -21.18
N MET A 291 -13.40 -9.34 -20.47
CA MET A 291 -14.15 -8.96 -19.28
C MET A 291 -15.54 -8.36 -19.58
N LYS A 292 -15.93 -8.24 -20.85
CA LYS A 292 -17.20 -7.65 -21.33
C LYS A 292 -17.44 -6.21 -20.84
N ILE A 293 -16.36 -5.45 -20.69
CA ILE A 293 -16.39 -4.03 -20.33
C ILE A 293 -16.28 -3.18 -21.60
N ARG A 294 -17.10 -2.14 -21.69
CA ARG A 294 -16.95 -1.16 -22.77
C ARG A 294 -15.78 -0.25 -22.43
N PHE A 295 -14.70 -0.35 -23.19
CA PHE A 295 -13.46 0.36 -22.91
C PHE A 295 -13.03 1.28 -24.04
N GLN A 296 -12.50 2.45 -23.68
CA GLN A 296 -11.87 3.38 -24.61
C GLN A 296 -10.63 3.98 -23.95
N ILE A 297 -9.48 3.94 -24.64
CA ILE A 297 -8.26 4.63 -24.20
C ILE A 297 -7.77 5.61 -25.27
N GLU A 298 -7.42 6.81 -24.80
CA GLU A 298 -6.87 7.91 -25.59
C GLU A 298 -5.55 8.38 -24.97
N PHE A 299 -4.61 8.81 -25.81
CA PHE A 299 -3.31 9.33 -25.35
C PHE A 299 -3.17 10.80 -25.72
N VAL A 300 -2.70 11.59 -24.76
CA VAL A 300 -2.34 13.00 -24.96
C VAL A 300 -0.83 13.12 -24.75
N LEU A 301 -0.12 13.68 -25.74
CA LEU A 301 1.31 13.90 -25.59
C LEU A 301 1.60 14.96 -24.53
N MET A 302 2.67 14.79 -23.77
CA MET A 302 3.07 15.68 -22.68
C MET A 302 3.24 17.12 -23.18
N LYS A 303 3.90 17.35 -24.33
CA LYS A 303 4.02 18.70 -24.92
C LYS A 303 2.68 19.34 -25.25
N THR A 304 1.70 18.55 -25.68
CA THR A 304 0.35 19.04 -25.95
C THR A 304 -0.35 19.43 -24.64
N PHE A 305 -0.19 18.61 -23.59
CA PHE A 305 -0.73 18.91 -22.27
C PHE A 305 -0.05 20.13 -21.63
N GLU A 306 1.26 20.31 -21.78
CA GLU A 306 1.96 21.52 -21.32
C GLU A 306 1.39 22.79 -21.97
N MET A 307 1.05 22.73 -23.26
CA MET A 307 0.53 23.88 -24.00
C MET A 307 -0.95 24.18 -23.72
N LEU A 308 -1.80 23.15 -23.64
CA LEU A 308 -3.26 23.30 -23.57
C LEU A 308 -3.85 22.96 -22.19
N SER A 309 -3.05 22.39 -21.29
CA SER A 309 -3.48 21.82 -20.01
C SER A 309 -4.69 20.88 -20.20
N PHE A 310 -5.63 20.87 -19.28
CA PHE A 310 -6.85 20.06 -19.34
C PHE A 310 -7.74 20.35 -20.57
N LYS A 311 -7.49 21.42 -21.36
CA LYS A 311 -8.20 21.62 -22.63
C LYS A 311 -7.77 20.62 -23.72
N ALA A 312 -6.61 19.97 -23.56
CA ALA A 312 -6.20 18.87 -24.43
C ALA A 312 -7.03 17.59 -24.22
N ILE A 313 -7.77 17.51 -23.12
CA ILE A 313 -8.52 16.32 -22.72
C ILE A 313 -10.00 16.56 -23.02
N ARG A 314 -10.62 15.59 -23.70
CA ARG A 314 -12.05 15.61 -23.96
C ARG A 314 -12.81 15.12 -22.72
N PHE A 315 -13.63 15.97 -22.15
CA PHE A 315 -14.59 15.63 -21.10
C PHE A 315 -15.99 15.50 -21.71
N VAL A 316 -16.77 14.52 -21.23
CA VAL A 316 -18.14 14.27 -21.71
C VAL A 316 -19.10 14.42 -20.53
N ASP A 317 -20.17 15.18 -20.74
CA ASP A 317 -21.19 15.39 -19.72
C ASP A 317 -21.83 14.06 -19.30
N GLY A 318 -21.97 13.89 -17.98
CA GLY A 318 -22.53 12.67 -17.39
C GLY A 318 -21.50 11.58 -17.07
N GLU A 319 -20.25 11.71 -17.50
CA GLU A 319 -19.17 10.83 -17.03
C GLU A 319 -18.66 11.25 -15.65
N ARG A 320 -18.21 10.26 -14.87
CA ARG A 320 -17.54 10.51 -13.60
C ARG A 320 -16.04 10.61 -13.82
N THR A 321 -15.53 11.83 -13.80
CA THR A 321 -14.10 12.11 -13.97
C THR A 321 -13.32 11.79 -12.69
N VAL A 322 -12.29 10.98 -12.83
CA VAL A 322 -11.28 10.67 -11.83
C VAL A 322 -9.92 11.09 -12.37
N VAL A 323 -9.06 11.66 -11.54
CA VAL A 323 -7.71 12.06 -11.95
C VAL A 323 -6.69 11.34 -11.07
N LEU A 324 -5.79 10.56 -11.70
CA LEU A 324 -4.67 9.88 -11.07
C LEU A 324 -3.40 10.70 -11.25
N ILE A 325 -2.74 11.05 -10.15
CA ILE A 325 -1.56 11.91 -10.15
C ILE A 325 -0.43 11.18 -9.42
N SER A 326 0.76 11.21 -10.01
CA SER A 326 2.01 10.86 -9.34
C SER A 326 2.94 12.08 -9.30
N PRO A 327 3.98 12.11 -8.44
CA PRO A 327 4.95 13.20 -8.42
C PRO A 327 5.60 13.49 -9.78
N ALA A 328 5.58 12.52 -10.71
CA ALA A 328 6.16 12.66 -12.05
C ALA A 328 5.60 13.83 -12.86
N ILE A 329 4.32 14.16 -12.70
CA ILE A 329 3.74 15.30 -13.43
C ILE A 329 4.29 16.63 -12.94
N PHE A 330 4.51 16.78 -11.63
CA PHE A 330 5.01 18.03 -11.05
C PHE A 330 6.47 18.29 -11.39
N ARG A 331 7.25 17.25 -11.73
CA ARG A 331 8.61 17.41 -12.26
C ARG A 331 8.66 17.94 -13.69
N ARG A 332 7.58 17.74 -14.46
CA ARG A 332 7.52 18.10 -15.88
C ARG A 332 6.85 19.47 -16.08
N LEU A 333 5.90 19.82 -15.23
CA LEU A 333 5.19 21.09 -15.30
C LEU A 333 5.97 22.24 -14.64
N SER A 334 5.78 23.45 -15.15
CA SER A 334 6.42 24.67 -14.66
C SER A 334 5.69 25.34 -13.50
N GLY A 335 4.79 24.64 -12.79
CA GLY A 335 4.11 25.19 -11.63
C GLY A 335 2.92 24.36 -11.13
N ILE A 336 3.01 23.93 -9.87
CA ILE A 336 1.96 23.12 -9.20
C ILE A 336 0.66 23.93 -9.06
N ALA A 337 0.74 25.21 -8.70
CA ALA A 337 -0.43 26.05 -8.46
C ALA A 337 -1.30 26.25 -9.72
N GLU A 338 -0.67 26.42 -10.88
CA GLU A 338 -1.38 26.55 -12.15
C GLU A 338 -2.09 25.23 -12.52
N PHE A 339 -1.40 24.11 -12.36
CA PHE A 339 -1.97 22.79 -12.59
C PHE A 339 -3.23 22.58 -11.73
N VAL A 340 -3.15 22.84 -10.42
CA VAL A 340 -4.29 22.67 -9.50
C VAL A 340 -5.43 23.64 -9.83
N THR A 341 -5.11 24.86 -10.25
CA THR A 341 -6.12 25.84 -10.69
C THR A 341 -6.88 25.32 -11.92
N ASN A 342 -6.18 24.70 -12.88
CA ASN A 342 -6.81 24.10 -14.05
C ASN A 342 -7.58 22.81 -13.70
N LEU A 343 -7.06 21.99 -12.79
CA LEU A 343 -7.74 20.80 -12.26
C LEU A 343 -9.06 21.16 -11.59
N ARG A 344 -9.11 22.27 -10.85
CA ARG A 344 -10.34 22.81 -10.24
C ARG A 344 -11.42 23.13 -11.27
N ARG A 345 -11.06 23.58 -12.47
CA ARG A 345 -12.01 23.88 -13.55
C ARG A 345 -12.66 22.63 -14.14
N VAL A 346 -11.94 21.50 -14.12
CA VAL A 346 -12.46 20.19 -14.54
C VAL A 346 -13.42 19.61 -13.50
N SER A 347 -13.27 20.01 -12.23
CA SER A 347 -14.10 19.56 -11.11
C SER A 347 -14.22 18.02 -10.99
N PRO A 348 -13.09 17.28 -10.97
CA PRO A 348 -13.12 15.82 -10.85
C PRO A 348 -13.84 15.36 -9.58
N LYS A 349 -14.48 14.18 -9.68
CA LYS A 349 -15.18 13.54 -8.56
C LYS A 349 -14.21 13.16 -7.44
N VAL A 350 -13.08 12.59 -7.82
CA VAL A 350 -11.96 12.25 -6.94
C VAL A 350 -10.65 12.46 -7.68
N VAL A 351 -9.64 12.89 -6.94
CA VAL A 351 -8.25 12.93 -7.36
C VAL A 351 -7.50 11.96 -6.47
N VAL A 352 -6.82 10.97 -7.05
CA VAL A 352 -5.99 10.03 -6.30
C VAL A 352 -4.54 10.40 -6.55
N PHE A 353 -3.80 10.60 -5.48
CA PHE A 353 -2.37 10.90 -5.52
C PHE A 353 -1.60 9.68 -5.01
N VAL A 354 -0.67 9.16 -5.82
CA VAL A 354 0.18 8.02 -5.47
C VAL A 354 1.64 8.47 -5.54
N ASP A 355 2.26 8.61 -4.37
CA ASP A 355 3.70 8.85 -4.26
C ASP A 355 4.43 7.51 -4.11
N SER A 356 5.18 7.10 -5.13
CA SER A 356 6.03 5.92 -5.11
C SER A 356 7.53 6.26 -5.28
N GLU A 357 7.88 7.53 -5.09
CA GLU A 357 9.22 8.05 -5.38
C GLU A 357 9.87 8.75 -4.18
N GLY A 358 9.21 8.71 -3.02
CA GLY A 358 9.71 9.33 -1.81
C GLY A 358 9.72 10.85 -1.90
N TRP A 359 8.73 11.42 -2.59
CA TRP A 359 8.60 12.85 -2.75
C TRP A 359 8.24 13.50 -1.42
N THR A 360 9.25 13.95 -0.67
CA THR A 360 9.04 14.50 0.67
C THR A 360 8.43 15.90 0.64
N GLU A 361 7.35 16.09 1.39
CA GLU A 361 6.69 17.39 1.64
C GLU A 361 7.43 18.25 2.67
N ILE A 362 8.70 18.53 2.40
CA ILE A 362 9.41 19.47 3.26
C ILE A 362 9.14 20.86 2.70
N ALA A 363 8.19 21.56 3.33
CA ALA A 363 7.90 22.96 3.04
C ALA A 363 9.18 23.80 3.20
N GLY A 364 9.54 24.51 2.13
CA GLY A 364 10.72 25.39 2.06
C GLY A 364 11.50 25.21 0.76
N ALA A 365 12.35 26.18 0.43
CA ALA A 365 13.31 26.08 -0.66
C ALA A 365 14.28 24.91 -0.39
N GLY A 366 13.96 23.72 -0.91
CA GLY A 366 14.89 22.60 -0.94
C GLY A 366 16.14 23.04 -1.71
N SER A 367 17.32 22.88 -1.10
CA SER A 367 18.57 22.94 -1.85
C SER A 367 18.72 21.63 -2.63
N PHE A 368 19.37 21.67 -3.79
CA PHE A 368 19.69 20.49 -4.59
C PHE A 368 20.38 19.43 -3.70
N ARG A 369 21.28 19.86 -2.82
CA ARG A 369 21.93 18.99 -1.82
C ARG A 369 20.92 18.18 -0.99
N ARG A 370 19.88 18.83 -0.45
CA ARG A 370 18.91 18.17 0.42
C ARG A 370 18.03 17.17 -0.33
N GLU A 371 17.54 17.57 -1.50
CA GLU A 371 16.70 16.72 -2.34
C GLU A 371 17.49 15.51 -2.84
N PHE A 372 18.75 15.72 -3.24
CA PHE A 372 19.66 14.65 -3.63
C PHE A 372 19.88 13.64 -2.51
N VAL A 373 20.20 14.08 -1.29
CA VAL A 373 20.41 13.20 -0.14
C VAL A 373 19.13 12.42 0.19
N THR A 374 17.98 13.11 0.18
CA THR A 374 16.68 12.48 0.47
C THR A 374 16.35 11.39 -0.55
N ALA A 375 16.58 11.67 -1.84
CA ALA A 375 16.39 10.68 -2.91
C ALA A 375 17.38 9.52 -2.77
N LEU A 376 18.66 9.78 -2.47
CA LEU A 376 19.67 8.74 -2.29
C LEU A 376 19.29 7.78 -1.16
N GLU A 377 18.81 8.32 -0.03
CA GLU A 377 18.30 7.51 1.08
C GLU A 377 17.06 6.70 0.68
N PHE A 378 16.12 7.31 -0.03
CA PHE A 378 14.90 6.64 -0.48
C PHE A 378 15.22 5.45 -1.40
N TYR A 379 16.04 5.63 -2.42
CA TYR A 379 16.38 4.54 -3.34
C TYR A 379 17.30 3.50 -2.71
N THR A 380 18.13 3.88 -1.73
CA THR A 380 18.86 2.91 -0.90
C THR A 380 17.88 1.99 -0.17
N MET A 381 16.84 2.55 0.43
CA MET A 381 15.78 1.79 1.11
C MET A 381 14.99 0.89 0.14
N VAL A 382 14.69 1.36 -1.07
CA VAL A 382 14.05 0.53 -2.11
C VAL A 382 14.93 -0.67 -2.45
N LEU A 383 16.24 -0.46 -2.65
CA LEU A 383 17.21 -1.53 -2.95
C LEU A 383 17.41 -2.50 -1.79
N GLU A 384 17.36 -2.03 -0.54
CA GLU A 384 17.35 -2.88 0.65
C GLU A 384 16.13 -3.80 0.68
N SER A 385 14.96 -3.27 0.33
CA SER A 385 13.72 -4.06 0.26
C SER A 385 13.77 -5.15 -0.83
N LEU A 386 14.44 -4.89 -1.96
CA LEU A 386 14.67 -5.88 -3.01
C LEU A 386 15.67 -6.95 -2.58
N ASP A 387 16.73 -6.58 -1.85
CA ASP A 387 17.71 -7.54 -1.32
C ASP A 387 17.11 -8.47 -0.27
N ALA A 388 16.10 -8.03 0.47
CA ALA A 388 15.39 -8.88 1.41
C ALA A 388 14.43 -9.88 0.71
N ALA A 389 13.98 -9.56 -0.51
CA ALA A 389 13.03 -10.38 -1.24
C ALA A 389 13.69 -11.47 -2.11
N ALA A 390 14.90 -11.20 -2.63
CA ALA A 390 15.58 -12.09 -3.58
C ALA A 390 17.08 -12.24 -3.27
N PRO A 391 17.67 -13.43 -3.52
CA PRO A 391 19.05 -13.73 -3.16
C PRO A 391 20.09 -12.83 -3.86
N PRO A 392 21.31 -12.67 -3.30
CA PRO A 392 22.38 -11.90 -3.93
C PRO A 392 22.71 -12.38 -5.34
N GLY A 393 22.97 -11.46 -6.27
CA GLY A 393 23.38 -11.79 -7.64
C GLY A 393 22.26 -12.16 -8.61
N ASP A 394 21.01 -12.20 -8.14
CA ASP A 394 19.83 -12.50 -8.95
C ASP A 394 19.70 -11.58 -10.17
N LEU A 395 19.54 -12.18 -11.35
CA LEU A 395 19.33 -11.48 -12.61
C LEU A 395 18.03 -10.67 -12.58
N VAL A 396 17.02 -11.14 -11.87
CA VAL A 396 15.72 -10.47 -11.69
C VAL A 396 15.92 -9.09 -11.07
N LYS A 397 16.71 -9.00 -9.98
CA LYS A 397 17.03 -7.72 -9.32
C LYS A 397 17.75 -6.76 -10.26
N LYS A 398 18.75 -7.25 -10.98
CA LYS A 398 19.52 -6.44 -11.94
C LYS A 398 18.63 -5.86 -13.04
N ILE A 399 17.66 -6.65 -13.54
CA ILE A 399 16.69 -6.19 -14.55
C ILE A 399 15.77 -5.11 -13.96
N VAL A 400 15.24 -5.32 -12.76
CA VAL A 400 14.40 -4.31 -12.06
C VAL A 400 15.17 -3.02 -11.81
N GLU A 401 16.40 -3.11 -11.32
CA GLU A 401 17.26 -1.95 -11.06
C GLU A 401 17.58 -1.17 -12.34
N ALA A 402 17.91 -1.87 -13.42
CA ALA A 402 18.29 -1.25 -14.69
C ALA A 402 17.13 -0.59 -15.43
N PHE A 403 15.93 -1.21 -15.43
CA PHE A 403 14.81 -0.78 -16.28
C PHE A 403 13.66 -0.11 -15.50
N VAL A 404 13.58 -0.27 -14.18
CA VAL A 404 12.56 0.39 -13.34
C VAL A 404 13.16 1.47 -12.46
N LEU A 405 14.19 1.14 -11.67
CA LEU A 405 14.72 2.09 -10.67
C LEU A 405 15.63 3.15 -11.29
N ARG A 406 16.55 2.76 -12.18
CA ARG A 406 17.50 3.69 -12.81
C ARG A 406 16.81 4.88 -13.51
N PRO A 407 15.76 4.70 -14.35
CA PRO A 407 15.07 5.84 -14.95
C PRO A 407 14.46 6.80 -13.91
N LYS A 408 13.90 6.25 -12.81
CA LYS A 408 13.33 7.07 -11.73
C LYS A 408 14.41 7.82 -10.94
N ILE A 409 15.57 7.20 -10.69
CA ILE A 409 16.74 7.85 -10.07
C ILE A 409 17.25 9.01 -10.93
N VAL A 410 17.39 8.78 -12.24
CA VAL A 410 17.81 9.85 -13.18
C VAL A 410 16.84 11.02 -13.13
N ALA A 411 15.53 10.77 -13.22
CA ALA A 411 14.51 11.82 -13.15
C ALA A 411 14.54 12.58 -11.81
N ALA A 412 14.80 11.89 -10.69
CA ALA A 412 14.92 12.50 -9.37
C ALA A 412 16.13 13.44 -9.28
N VAL A 413 17.30 13.03 -9.77
CA VAL A 413 18.52 13.86 -9.77
C VAL A 413 18.39 15.04 -10.73
N GLU A 414 17.82 14.83 -11.92
CA GLU A 414 17.58 15.92 -12.88
C GLU A 414 16.65 16.99 -12.32
N THR A 415 15.62 16.57 -11.58
CA THR A 415 14.66 17.49 -10.97
C THR A 415 15.27 18.22 -9.78
N ALA A 416 16.02 17.52 -8.95
CA ALA A 416 16.71 18.14 -7.82
C ALA A 416 17.75 19.18 -8.27
N GLY A 417 18.37 18.98 -9.45
CA GLY A 417 19.26 19.94 -10.09
C GLY A 417 18.54 21.09 -10.82
N ASP A 418 17.21 21.03 -10.96
CA ASP A 418 16.44 22.05 -11.68
C ASP A 418 16.09 23.23 -10.77
N ARG A 419 16.79 24.34 -10.97
CA ARG A 419 16.64 25.58 -10.18
C ARG A 419 15.31 26.31 -10.42
N ARG A 420 14.45 25.84 -11.34
CA ARG A 420 13.17 26.49 -11.66
C ARG A 420 12.11 26.38 -10.54
N ASN A 421 12.21 25.38 -9.68
CA ASN A 421 11.16 25.04 -8.69
C ASN A 421 11.47 25.52 -7.26
N VAL A 422 12.50 26.36 -7.08
CA VAL A 422 12.95 26.82 -5.76
C VAL A 422 11.88 27.72 -5.12
N GLY A 423 11.29 27.25 -4.02
CA GLY A 423 10.32 28.02 -3.22
C GLY A 423 8.86 27.88 -3.66
N GLU A 424 8.52 26.89 -4.50
CA GLU A 424 7.13 26.56 -4.77
C GLU A 424 6.41 25.97 -3.54
N MET A 425 5.09 26.18 -3.49
CA MET A 425 4.24 25.53 -2.50
C MET A 425 4.23 24.01 -2.70
N THR A 426 4.06 23.24 -1.62
CA THR A 426 3.89 21.79 -1.74
C THR A 426 2.58 21.47 -2.46
N TRP A 427 2.51 20.30 -3.11
CA TRP A 427 1.29 19.85 -3.80
C TRP A 427 0.09 19.73 -2.85
N ARG A 428 0.30 19.36 -1.57
CA ARG A 428 -0.75 19.33 -0.56
C ARG A 428 -1.25 20.72 -0.23
N GLU A 429 -0.35 21.68 -0.03
CA GLU A 429 -0.73 23.08 0.18
C GLU A 429 -1.50 23.61 -1.02
N ALA A 430 -1.12 23.23 -2.25
CA ALA A 430 -1.84 23.61 -3.46
C ALA A 430 -3.26 23.01 -3.49
N PHE A 431 -3.41 21.73 -3.16
CA PHE A 431 -4.71 21.05 -3.11
C PHE A 431 -5.61 21.67 -2.03
N CYS A 432 -5.09 21.82 -0.80
CA CYS A 432 -5.78 22.48 0.31
C CYS A 432 -6.13 23.94 -0.03
N GLY A 433 -5.20 24.68 -0.63
CA GLY A 433 -5.35 26.06 -1.08
C GLY A 433 -6.38 26.21 -2.20
N ALA A 434 -6.61 25.17 -3.00
CA ALA A 434 -7.68 25.12 -3.98
C ALA A 434 -9.04 24.71 -3.39
N GLY A 435 -9.10 24.42 -2.09
CA GLY A 435 -10.32 24.03 -1.38
C GLY A 435 -10.62 22.52 -1.46
N MET A 436 -9.64 21.71 -1.84
CA MET A 436 -9.76 20.25 -1.81
C MET A 436 -9.55 19.70 -0.41
N ARG A 437 -10.18 18.56 -0.12
CA ARG A 437 -10.03 17.86 1.16
C ARG A 437 -9.63 16.42 0.93
N SER A 438 -8.71 15.94 1.77
CA SER A 438 -8.34 14.54 1.79
C SER A 438 -9.53 13.67 2.24
N ILE A 439 -9.67 12.51 1.61
CA ILE A 439 -10.69 11.51 1.88
C ILE A 439 -10.00 10.29 2.48
N GLN A 440 -10.56 9.80 3.58
CA GLN A 440 -10.13 8.55 4.17
C GLN A 440 -10.35 7.38 3.22
N LEU A 441 -9.30 6.62 2.92
CA LEU A 441 -9.40 5.35 2.20
C LEU A 441 -10.21 4.31 2.99
N SER A 442 -10.97 3.47 2.29
CA SER A 442 -11.86 2.49 2.93
C SER A 442 -11.10 1.43 3.72
N GLN A 443 -11.80 0.81 4.67
CA GLN A 443 -11.29 -0.36 5.40
C GLN A 443 -10.98 -1.53 4.47
N PHE A 444 -11.68 -1.62 3.33
CA PHE A 444 -11.41 -2.64 2.33
C PHE A 444 -10.09 -2.39 1.60
N ALA A 445 -9.73 -1.13 1.31
CA ALA A 445 -8.41 -0.78 0.77
C ALA A 445 -7.28 -1.18 1.73
N ILE A 446 -7.48 -0.94 3.03
CA ILE A 446 -6.52 -1.35 4.08
C ILE A 446 -6.39 -2.87 4.10
N PHE A 447 -7.50 -3.60 4.12
CA PHE A 447 -7.51 -5.06 4.13
C PHE A 447 -6.83 -5.66 2.90
N GLN A 448 -7.09 -5.13 1.69
CA GLN A 448 -6.39 -5.56 0.47
C GLN A 448 -4.88 -5.36 0.56
N ALA A 449 -4.44 -4.22 1.10
CA ALA A 449 -3.03 -3.94 1.29
C ALA A 449 -2.38 -4.88 2.33
N GLU A 450 -3.08 -5.23 3.41
CA GLU A 450 -2.61 -6.21 4.40
C GLU A 450 -2.50 -7.62 3.80
N CYS A 451 -3.52 -8.09 3.08
CA CYS A 451 -3.48 -9.39 2.38
C CYS A 451 -2.35 -9.47 1.35
N LEU A 452 -2.05 -8.37 0.64
CA LEU A 452 -0.91 -8.31 -0.27
C LEU A 452 0.41 -8.59 0.45
N LEU A 453 0.60 -8.07 1.67
CA LEU A 453 1.82 -8.30 2.44
C LEU A 453 1.92 -9.73 2.98
N GLU A 454 0.79 -10.30 3.41
CA GLU A 454 0.72 -11.71 3.81
C GLU A 454 1.13 -12.64 2.67
N LYS A 455 0.75 -12.29 1.44
CA LYS A 455 1.12 -13.03 0.23
C LYS A 455 2.57 -12.85 -0.17
N ALA A 456 3.10 -11.63 -0.11
CA ALA A 456 4.48 -11.34 -0.50
C ALA A 456 5.50 -12.04 0.41
N GLN A 457 5.15 -12.26 1.70
CA GLN A 457 5.98 -12.96 2.69
C GLN A 457 7.39 -12.36 2.93
N VAL A 458 7.67 -11.15 2.44
CA VAL A 458 8.93 -10.44 2.69
C VAL A 458 8.84 -9.68 4.01
N ARG A 459 9.66 -10.08 4.98
CA ARG A 459 9.73 -9.41 6.30
C ARG A 459 10.30 -8.00 6.15
N GLY A 460 9.70 -7.04 6.84
CA GLY A 460 10.13 -5.63 6.84
C GLY A 460 9.09 -4.67 6.28
N PHE A 461 8.22 -5.17 5.39
CA PHE A 461 7.05 -4.43 4.92
C PHE A 461 5.94 -4.37 5.97
N HIS A 462 5.29 -3.22 6.09
CA HIS A 462 4.03 -3.07 6.82
C HIS A 462 3.20 -1.93 6.23
N VAL A 463 1.89 -1.98 6.44
CA VAL A 463 0.96 -0.92 6.06
C VAL A 463 0.72 0.00 7.26
N ALA A 464 0.73 1.31 7.03
CA ALA A 464 0.45 2.32 8.05
C ALA A 464 -0.57 3.35 7.53
N LYS A 465 -1.39 3.88 8.43
CA LYS A 465 -2.26 5.03 8.13
C LYS A 465 -1.58 6.33 8.59
N ARG A 466 -1.39 7.30 7.69
CA ARG A 466 -0.80 8.62 8.01
C ARG A 466 -1.66 9.73 7.41
N GLN A 467 -2.18 10.66 8.21
CA GLN A 467 -2.89 11.86 7.70
C GLN A 467 -3.93 11.60 6.59
N GLU A 468 -4.79 10.59 6.79
CA GLU A 468 -5.80 10.12 5.80
C GLU A 468 -5.26 9.42 4.54
N GLU A 469 -3.97 9.08 4.53
CA GLU A 469 -3.33 8.27 3.52
C GLU A 469 -3.08 6.85 4.01
N LEU A 470 -2.94 5.94 3.05
CA LEU A 470 -2.44 4.60 3.26
C LEU A 470 -1.00 4.51 2.75
N VAL A 471 -0.10 4.04 3.60
CA VAL A 471 1.34 4.08 3.36
C VAL A 471 1.93 2.70 3.49
N LEU A 472 2.59 2.22 2.43
CA LEU A 472 3.47 1.07 2.47
C LEU A 472 4.82 1.51 3.05
N CYS A 473 5.27 0.82 4.08
CA CYS A 473 6.51 1.16 4.78
C CYS A 473 7.50 0.00 4.77
N TRP A 474 8.80 0.31 4.69
CA TRP A 474 9.92 -0.61 4.92
C TRP A 474 10.64 -0.22 6.21
N HIS A 475 10.70 -1.13 7.20
CA HIS A 475 11.34 -0.88 8.50
C HIS A 475 10.97 0.46 9.17
N GLY A 476 9.69 0.85 9.07
CA GLY A 476 9.12 2.07 9.67
C GLY A 476 9.16 3.30 8.76
N ARG A 477 9.89 3.25 7.63
CA ARG A 477 10.04 4.35 6.67
C ARG A 477 9.08 4.19 5.49
N ALA A 478 8.51 5.28 5.00
CA ALA A 478 7.52 5.26 3.91
C ALA A 478 8.20 4.98 2.56
N LEU A 479 7.63 4.03 1.79
CA LEU A 479 8.02 3.69 0.42
C LEU A 479 6.99 4.19 -0.60
N VAL A 480 5.71 3.94 -0.32
CA VAL A 480 4.60 4.38 -1.18
C VAL A 480 3.51 4.97 -0.29
N ALA A 481 2.96 6.11 -0.69
CA ALA A 481 1.80 6.71 -0.04
C ALA A 481 0.69 6.96 -1.06
N THR A 482 -0.53 6.51 -0.74
CA THR A 482 -1.72 6.74 -1.54
C THR A 482 -2.72 7.59 -0.77
N SER A 483 -3.17 8.70 -1.36
CA SER A 483 -4.28 9.52 -0.85
C SER A 483 -5.34 9.79 -1.89
N ALA A 484 -6.56 9.98 -1.42
CA ALA A 484 -7.69 10.40 -2.23
C ALA A 484 -8.15 11.80 -1.79
N TRP A 485 -8.58 12.62 -2.74
CA TRP A 485 -8.96 14.01 -2.51
C TRP A 485 -10.25 14.33 -3.25
N SER A 486 -11.14 15.10 -2.63
CA SER A 486 -12.40 15.52 -3.28
C SER A 486 -12.88 16.87 -2.79
N GLY A 487 -13.81 17.43 -3.58
CA GLY A 487 -14.44 18.71 -3.39
C GLY A 487 -13.54 19.86 -3.83
N PHE A 488 -14.16 20.92 -4.33
CA PHE A 488 -13.57 22.26 -4.37
C PHE A 488 -14.54 23.13 -3.59
N ALA A 489 -14.25 23.42 -2.32
CA ALA A 489 -15.11 24.33 -1.57
C ALA A 489 -15.13 25.70 -2.26
N SER A 490 -16.30 26.32 -2.37
CA SER A 490 -16.42 27.72 -2.75
C SER A 490 -15.77 28.57 -1.64
N GLN A 491 -14.54 29.03 -1.89
CA GLN A 491 -13.89 29.99 -1.01
C GLN A 491 -14.69 31.29 -1.01
N ILE A 492 -15.42 31.55 0.07
CA ILE A 492 -15.51 32.90 0.62
C ILE A 492 -14.17 33.12 1.36
N PRO A 493 -13.45 34.22 1.13
CA PRO A 493 -12.12 34.40 1.73
C PRO A 493 -12.26 34.60 3.24
N SER A 494 -11.90 33.58 4.02
CA SER A 494 -11.69 33.74 5.45
C SER A 494 -10.30 34.32 5.65
N MET A 495 -10.21 35.65 5.72
CA MET A 495 -9.05 36.30 6.31
C MET A 495 -8.88 35.81 7.75
N ALA A 496 -7.62 35.58 8.11
CA ALA A 496 -7.18 35.46 9.49
C ALA A 496 -7.75 36.60 10.33
N LEU A 497 -8.53 36.27 11.37
CA LEU A 497 -8.67 37.11 12.56
C LEU A 497 -9.33 36.29 13.69
N LEU A 498 -8.53 36.12 14.75
CA LEU A 498 -8.90 35.94 16.16
C LEU A 498 -9.38 34.51 16.53
N GLY A 499 -8.66 33.76 17.36
CA GLY A 499 -8.11 34.20 18.64
C GLY A 499 -9.23 34.17 19.68
N SER A 500 -9.16 33.20 20.59
CA SER A 500 -9.96 33.05 21.82
C SER A 500 -11.48 33.05 21.68
N GLY A 501 -12.07 31.85 21.74
CA GLY A 501 -13.52 31.65 21.90
C GLY A 501 -13.89 30.18 22.09
N PHE A 502 -13.02 29.40 22.73
CA PHE A 502 -13.31 28.03 23.13
C PHE A 502 -14.25 28.09 24.34
N THR A 503 -15.28 27.23 24.36
CA THR A 503 -16.25 27.01 25.46
C THR A 503 -17.56 27.83 25.42
N ARG A 504 -18.53 27.40 24.59
CA ARG A 504 -19.91 27.08 25.07
C ARG A 504 -20.91 26.65 24.00
N GLU A 505 -20.71 26.90 22.71
CA GLU A 505 -21.73 26.57 21.69
C GLU A 505 -21.50 25.26 20.91
N VAL A 506 -20.35 24.61 21.11
CA VAL A 506 -20.00 23.40 20.35
C VAL A 506 -20.76 22.17 20.86
N GLY A 507 -21.07 22.11 22.16
CA GLY A 507 -21.75 20.95 22.77
C GLY A 507 -23.17 20.71 22.25
N LEU A 508 -23.92 21.79 22.00
CA LEU A 508 -25.32 21.69 21.57
C LEU A 508 -25.46 21.51 20.04
N ARG A 509 -24.53 22.05 19.25
CA ARG A 509 -24.52 21.87 17.78
C ARG A 509 -23.95 20.52 17.34
N VAL A 510 -23.04 19.91 18.12
CA VAL A 510 -22.54 18.54 17.87
C VAL A 510 -23.63 17.49 18.17
N LEU A 511 -24.51 17.74 19.13
CA LEU A 511 -25.61 16.83 19.49
C LEU A 511 -26.78 16.85 18.49
N LEU A 512 -26.92 17.91 17.69
CA LEU A 512 -28.09 18.15 16.83
C LEU A 512 -27.79 18.10 15.32
N SER A 513 -26.56 17.79 14.89
CA SER A 513 -26.22 17.67 13.46
C SER A 513 -26.32 16.22 12.94
N PRO A 514 -27.15 15.89 11.93
CA PRO A 514 -27.42 14.49 11.56
C PRO A 514 -26.30 13.78 10.77
N LEU A 515 -25.17 14.43 10.48
CA LEU A 515 -24.14 13.88 9.58
C LEU A 515 -22.73 13.80 10.18
N GLY A 516 -22.44 14.50 11.29
CA GLY A 516 -21.17 14.39 12.03
C GLY A 516 -21.23 13.50 13.27
N SER A 517 -22.42 13.04 13.65
CA SER A 517 -22.68 12.39 14.94
C SER A 517 -22.28 10.92 15.02
N ASN A 518 -22.17 10.18 13.91
CA ASN A 518 -22.00 8.72 14.00
C ASN A 518 -20.68 8.27 14.65
N ILE A 519 -19.57 8.99 14.46
CA ILE A 519 -18.29 8.63 15.09
C ILE A 519 -18.30 8.96 16.58
N VAL A 520 -18.75 10.17 16.93
CA VAL A 520 -18.87 10.61 18.33
C VAL A 520 -19.86 9.72 19.08
N LEU A 521 -20.99 9.38 18.45
CA LEU A 521 -22.01 8.50 19.01
C LEU A 521 -21.53 7.05 19.09
N ARG A 522 -20.73 6.55 18.14
CA ARG A 522 -20.12 5.20 18.19
C ARG A 522 -19.14 5.09 19.35
N THR A 523 -18.24 6.07 19.51
CA THR A 523 -17.28 6.12 20.62
C THR A 523 -17.98 6.36 21.96
N ALA A 524 -19.02 7.20 21.99
CA ALA A 524 -19.85 7.43 23.17
C ALA A 524 -20.65 6.19 23.57
N CYS A 525 -21.22 5.42 22.62
CA CYS A 525 -21.91 4.16 22.89
C CYS A 525 -20.97 3.13 23.54
N CYS A 526 -19.74 3.00 23.04
CA CYS A 526 -18.75 2.08 23.63
C CYS A 526 -18.34 2.52 25.04
N SER A 527 -18.16 3.83 25.24
CA SER A 527 -17.74 4.38 26.54
C SER A 527 -18.87 4.32 27.58
N ILE A 528 -20.11 4.59 27.19
CA ILE A 528 -21.29 4.57 28.08
C ILE A 528 -21.77 3.14 28.36
N GLY A 529 -21.63 2.22 27.40
CA GLY A 529 -21.96 0.81 27.58
C GLY A 529 -20.97 0.04 28.47
N ILE A 530 -19.78 0.59 28.72
CA ILE A 530 -18.72 -0.10 29.50
C ILE A 530 -18.31 0.73 30.72
N GLY A 531 -17.96 2.00 30.55
CA GLY A 531 -17.35 2.82 31.60
C GLY A 531 -18.23 3.05 32.83
N LEU A 532 -19.51 3.40 32.62
CA LEU A 532 -20.46 3.63 33.71
C LEU A 532 -20.80 2.32 34.48
N PRO A 533 -21.12 1.20 33.81
CA PRO A 533 -21.30 -0.09 34.46
C PRO A 533 -20.05 -0.59 35.19
N VAL A 534 -18.84 -0.40 34.65
CA VAL A 534 -17.59 -0.80 35.31
C VAL A 534 -17.43 -0.09 36.65
N TYR A 535 -17.57 1.24 36.68
CA TYR A 535 -17.50 1.99 37.94
C TYR A 535 -18.60 1.61 38.92
N SER A 536 -19.81 1.35 38.42
CA SER A 536 -20.94 0.94 39.27
C SER A 536 -20.79 -0.48 39.81
N THR A 537 -20.17 -1.38 39.04
CA THR A 537 -19.81 -2.74 39.49
C THR A 537 -18.73 -2.69 40.57
N PHE A 538 -17.68 -1.87 40.36
CA PHE A 538 -16.66 -1.61 41.38
C PHE A 538 -17.28 -1.08 42.68
N LYS A 539 -18.16 -0.08 42.58
CA LYS A 539 -18.88 0.47 43.72
C LYS A 539 -19.78 -0.55 44.42
N ALA A 540 -20.39 -1.48 43.68
CA ALA A 540 -21.22 -2.54 44.27
C ALA A 540 -20.38 -3.56 45.06
N ILE A 541 -19.23 -3.97 44.50
CA ILE A 541 -18.29 -4.90 45.13
C ILE A 541 -17.69 -4.28 46.41
N GLU A 542 -17.25 -3.03 46.33
CA GLU A 542 -16.62 -2.34 47.47
C GLU A 542 -17.61 -2.17 48.63
N ASN A 543 -18.88 -1.85 48.31
CA ASN A 543 -19.92 -1.69 49.31
C ASN A 543 -20.55 -3.01 49.79
N ARG A 544 -20.10 -4.16 49.26
CA ARG A 544 -20.63 -5.52 49.54
C ARG A 544 -22.15 -5.63 49.37
N ASP A 545 -22.73 -4.88 48.43
CA ASP A 545 -24.16 -4.90 48.15
C ASP A 545 -24.50 -6.03 47.18
N GLN A 546 -24.91 -7.18 47.73
CA GLN A 546 -25.27 -8.37 46.96
C GLN A 546 -26.40 -8.13 45.95
N SER A 547 -27.31 -7.18 46.24
CA SER A 547 -28.43 -6.87 45.36
C SER A 547 -27.98 -6.06 44.13
N ALA A 548 -27.06 -5.11 44.34
CA ALA A 548 -26.42 -4.35 43.28
C ALA A 548 -25.44 -5.20 42.47
N GLU A 549 -24.65 -6.09 43.11
CA GLU A 549 -23.78 -7.04 42.43
C GLU A 549 -24.56 -7.94 41.47
N ARG A 550 -25.66 -8.55 41.94
CA ARG A 550 -26.52 -9.38 41.09
C ARG A 550 -27.09 -8.59 39.91
N LYS A 551 -27.47 -7.32 40.12
CA LYS A 551 -27.99 -6.46 39.05
C LYS A 551 -26.95 -6.22 37.95
N TRP A 552 -25.71 -5.91 38.33
CA TRP A 552 -24.64 -5.67 37.35
C TRP A 552 -24.20 -6.95 36.64
N LEU A 553 -24.20 -8.11 37.32
CA LEU A 553 -23.95 -9.40 36.66
C LEU A 553 -25.00 -9.71 35.57
N ILE A 554 -26.27 -9.45 35.86
CA ILE A 554 -27.37 -9.59 34.89
C ILE A 554 -27.19 -8.61 33.72
N TYR A 555 -26.77 -7.37 34.01
CA TYR A 555 -26.40 -6.39 32.99
C TYR A 555 -25.29 -6.89 32.07
N TRP A 556 -24.18 -7.37 32.63
CA TRP A 556 -23.04 -7.88 31.85
C TRP A 556 -23.41 -9.09 30.98
N ALA A 557 -24.26 -9.99 31.48
CA ALA A 557 -24.76 -11.11 30.70
C ALA A 557 -25.63 -10.64 29.50
N ALA A 558 -26.53 -9.68 29.71
CA ALA A 558 -27.36 -9.11 28.66
C ALA A 558 -26.55 -8.29 27.65
N TYR A 559 -25.64 -7.43 28.12
CA TYR A 559 -24.74 -6.63 27.30
C TYR A 559 -23.82 -7.49 26.45
N GLY A 560 -23.14 -8.48 27.05
CA GLY A 560 -22.23 -9.38 26.32
C GLY A 560 -22.94 -10.19 25.22
N SER A 561 -24.17 -10.63 25.48
CA SER A 561 -25.00 -11.32 24.48
C SER A 561 -25.41 -10.40 23.33
N PHE A 562 -25.77 -9.16 23.64
CA PHE A 562 -26.04 -8.13 22.64
C PHE A 562 -24.79 -7.80 21.81
N SER A 563 -23.63 -7.62 22.45
CA SER A 563 -22.35 -7.37 21.78
C SER A 563 -21.97 -8.48 20.80
N LEU A 564 -22.25 -9.75 21.14
CA LEU A 564 -21.97 -10.87 20.24
C LEU A 564 -22.84 -10.83 18.97
N VAL A 565 -24.13 -10.53 19.10
CA VAL A 565 -25.05 -10.36 17.96
C VAL A 565 -24.70 -9.10 17.16
N GLU A 566 -24.25 -8.05 17.85
CA GLU A 566 -23.84 -6.79 17.28
C GLU A 566 -22.66 -6.93 16.31
N VAL A 567 -21.69 -7.80 16.58
CA VAL A 567 -20.57 -8.07 15.64
C VAL A 567 -21.09 -8.46 14.25
N PHE A 568 -22.21 -9.17 14.18
CA PHE A 568 -22.84 -9.59 12.92
C PHE A 568 -23.80 -8.53 12.36
N THR A 569 -24.53 -7.82 13.22
CA THR A 569 -25.51 -6.80 12.80
C THR A 569 -24.87 -5.46 12.41
N ASP A 570 -23.72 -5.08 12.97
CA ASP A 570 -22.99 -3.86 12.60
C ASP A 570 -22.47 -3.94 11.14
N LYS A 571 -22.27 -5.15 10.60
CA LYS A 571 -21.93 -5.35 9.18
C LYS A 571 -23.15 -5.28 8.25
N LEU A 572 -24.35 -5.60 8.75
CA LEU A 572 -25.56 -5.75 7.92
C LEU A 572 -26.52 -4.54 8.01
N ILE A 573 -26.55 -3.84 9.15
CA ILE A 573 -27.60 -2.86 9.50
C ILE A 573 -27.03 -1.45 9.69
N SER A 574 -25.70 -1.27 9.76
CA SER A 574 -25.07 0.06 9.95
C SER A 574 -25.35 1.07 8.84
N TRP A 575 -25.89 0.64 7.69
CA TRP A 575 -26.34 1.51 6.59
C TRP A 575 -27.70 2.18 6.86
N PHE A 576 -28.49 1.71 7.84
CA PHE A 576 -29.81 2.25 8.15
C PHE A 576 -29.72 3.56 8.97
N PRO A 577 -30.30 4.68 8.51
CA PRO A 577 -30.33 5.94 9.24
C PRO A 577 -30.95 5.77 10.64
N LEU A 578 -30.36 6.37 11.67
CA LEU A 578 -30.76 6.28 13.10
C LEU A 578 -30.40 4.97 13.84
N TYR A 579 -29.72 4.00 13.22
CA TYR A 579 -29.27 2.78 13.91
C TYR A 579 -28.48 3.06 15.20
N TYR A 580 -27.49 3.95 15.13
CA TYR A 580 -26.68 4.31 16.31
C TYR A 580 -27.48 5.06 17.40
N HIS A 581 -28.57 5.74 17.03
CA HIS A 581 -29.46 6.39 18.00
C HIS A 581 -30.34 5.34 18.70
N ALA A 582 -30.85 4.36 17.95
CA ALA A 582 -31.57 3.23 18.52
C ALA A 582 -30.65 2.36 19.40
N LYS A 583 -29.41 2.12 18.98
CA LYS A 583 -28.38 1.44 19.78
C LYS A 583 -28.08 2.20 21.07
N PHE A 584 -27.87 3.51 20.97
CA PHE A 584 -27.64 4.34 22.15
C PHE A 584 -28.82 4.28 23.13
N ALA A 585 -30.04 4.44 22.63
CA ALA A 585 -31.25 4.32 23.44
C ALA A 585 -31.39 2.93 24.09
N PHE A 586 -31.04 1.86 23.36
CA PHE A 586 -31.03 0.50 23.86
C PHE A 586 -30.00 0.28 24.97
N LEU A 587 -28.77 0.79 24.80
CA LEU A 587 -27.72 0.72 25.83
C LEU A 587 -28.08 1.50 27.10
N VAL A 588 -28.73 2.66 26.95
CA VAL A 588 -29.26 3.42 28.09
C VAL A 588 -30.39 2.65 28.77
N TRP A 589 -31.31 2.07 28.00
CA TRP A 589 -32.41 1.26 28.53
C TRP A 589 -31.94 0.04 29.32
N LEU A 590 -30.85 -0.61 28.89
CA LEU A 590 -30.22 -1.69 29.66
C LEU A 590 -29.70 -1.24 31.04
N GLN A 591 -29.29 0.03 31.16
CA GLN A 591 -28.67 0.59 32.36
C GLN A 591 -29.67 1.24 33.33
N LEU A 592 -30.85 1.64 32.84
CA LEU A 592 -31.79 2.43 33.64
C LEU A 592 -32.36 1.62 34.82
N PRO A 593 -32.19 2.09 36.06
CA PRO A 593 -32.59 1.35 37.26
C PRO A 593 -34.11 1.29 37.47
N THR A 594 -34.88 2.13 36.78
CA THR A 594 -36.34 2.20 36.88
C THR A 594 -37.06 1.19 35.99
N ILE A 595 -36.43 0.72 34.92
CA ILE A 595 -37.06 -0.13 33.88
C ILE A 595 -36.46 -1.56 33.88
N ASP A 596 -35.30 -1.77 34.51
CA ASP A 596 -34.67 -3.09 34.67
C ASP A 596 -34.52 -3.87 33.34
N GLY A 597 -34.22 -3.17 32.24
CA GLY A 597 -34.22 -3.73 30.88
C GLY A 597 -33.30 -4.94 30.71
N ALA A 598 -32.11 -4.91 31.34
CA ALA A 598 -31.20 -6.05 31.36
C ALA A 598 -31.82 -7.31 31.98
N LYS A 599 -32.58 -7.16 33.07
CA LYS A 599 -33.26 -8.26 33.77
C LYS A 599 -34.37 -8.87 32.91
N GLN A 600 -35.07 -8.04 32.15
CA GLN A 600 -36.11 -8.50 31.22
C GLN A 600 -35.52 -9.34 30.08
N ILE A 601 -34.42 -8.88 29.44
CA ILE A 601 -33.74 -9.65 28.39
C ILE A 601 -33.15 -10.95 28.95
N TYR A 602 -32.52 -10.87 30.13
CA TYR A 602 -31.93 -12.03 30.77
C TYR A 602 -32.97 -13.12 31.05
N ASN A 603 -34.09 -12.78 31.69
CA ASN A 603 -35.10 -13.77 32.08
C ASN A 603 -35.90 -14.33 30.90
N ASN A 604 -36.23 -13.49 29.91
CA ASN A 604 -37.15 -13.88 28.84
C ASN A 604 -36.46 -14.51 27.63
N ARG A 605 -35.18 -14.19 27.39
CA ARG A 605 -34.46 -14.63 26.19
C ARG A 605 -33.18 -15.39 26.52
N LEU A 606 -32.30 -14.79 27.32
CA LEU A 606 -30.96 -15.34 27.52
C LEU A 606 -30.97 -16.60 28.40
N ARG A 607 -31.68 -16.57 29.53
CA ARG A 607 -31.74 -17.69 30.47
C ARG A 607 -32.38 -18.94 29.86
N PRO A 608 -33.54 -18.88 29.17
CA PRO A 608 -34.09 -20.05 28.48
C PRO A 608 -33.17 -20.60 27.39
N PHE A 609 -32.44 -19.73 26.68
CA PHE A 609 -31.51 -20.12 25.62
C PHE A 609 -30.27 -20.84 26.18
N LEU A 610 -29.65 -20.28 27.22
CA LEU A 610 -28.45 -20.85 27.86
C LEU A 610 -28.75 -22.20 28.52
N ILE A 611 -29.90 -22.33 29.19
CA ILE A 611 -30.31 -23.61 29.79
C ILE A 611 -30.53 -24.67 28.70
N ARG A 612 -31.13 -24.30 27.56
CA ARG A 612 -31.38 -25.24 26.46
C ARG A 612 -30.11 -25.74 25.77
N HIS A 613 -29.04 -24.95 25.77
CA HIS A 613 -27.79 -25.25 25.07
C HIS A 613 -26.60 -25.44 26.01
N GLN A 614 -26.84 -25.64 27.31
CA GLN A 614 -25.81 -25.66 28.35
C GLN A 614 -24.64 -26.59 27.99
N VAL A 615 -24.92 -27.83 27.60
CA VAL A 615 -23.88 -28.82 27.22
C VAL A 615 -23.01 -28.37 26.04
N SER A 616 -23.60 -27.67 25.06
CA SER A 616 -22.87 -27.18 23.88
C SER A 616 -22.02 -25.96 24.22
N VAL A 617 -22.57 -25.05 25.04
CA VAL A 617 -21.87 -23.86 25.52
C VAL A 617 -20.70 -24.27 26.41
N ASP A 618 -20.89 -25.20 27.35
CA ASP A 618 -19.84 -25.71 28.23
C ASP A 618 -18.68 -26.32 27.42
N ARG A 619 -18.99 -27.13 26.39
CA ARG A 619 -17.97 -27.68 25.48
C ARG A 619 -17.20 -26.61 24.71
N LEU A 620 -17.86 -25.54 24.28
CA LEU A 620 -17.22 -24.42 23.58
C LEU A 620 -16.33 -23.62 24.54
N VAL A 621 -16.81 -23.36 25.75
CA VAL A 621 -16.06 -22.66 26.80
C VAL A 621 -14.79 -23.44 27.14
N ASP A 622 -14.91 -24.76 27.38
CA ASP A 622 -13.76 -25.62 27.66
C ASP A 622 -12.75 -25.66 26.51
N GLY A 623 -13.23 -25.67 25.26
CA GLY A 623 -12.37 -25.60 24.07
C GLY A 623 -11.59 -24.29 23.99
N VAL A 624 -12.27 -23.15 24.18
CA VAL A 624 -11.63 -21.83 24.16
C VAL A 624 -10.63 -21.67 25.30
N TYR A 625 -10.98 -22.12 26.52
CA TYR A 625 -10.04 -22.12 27.65
C TYR A 625 -8.83 -23.02 27.38
N GLY A 626 -9.05 -24.20 26.80
CA GLY A 626 -7.97 -25.11 26.40
C GLY A 626 -6.97 -24.46 25.44
N GLU A 627 -7.45 -23.78 24.41
CA GLU A 627 -6.62 -23.07 23.45
C GLU A 627 -5.94 -21.82 24.05
N MET A 628 -6.64 -21.03 24.87
CA MET A 628 -6.02 -19.89 25.56
C MET A 628 -4.88 -20.34 26.47
N VAL A 629 -5.04 -21.45 27.19
CA VAL A 629 -3.99 -21.98 28.05
C VAL A 629 -2.81 -22.52 27.20
N LYS A 630 -3.06 -23.09 26.01
CA LYS A 630 -1.98 -23.44 25.08
C LYS A 630 -1.21 -22.20 24.61
N VAL A 631 -1.90 -21.14 24.19
CA VAL A 631 -1.28 -19.86 23.79
C VAL A 631 -0.43 -19.28 24.93
N VAL A 632 -0.96 -19.25 26.15
CA VAL A 632 -0.23 -18.77 27.34
C VAL A 632 0.98 -19.64 27.66
N ARG A 633 0.91 -20.96 27.48
CA ARG A 633 2.06 -21.87 27.64
C ARG A 633 3.12 -21.67 26.53
N THR A 634 2.70 -21.52 25.28
CA THR A 634 3.59 -21.27 24.13
C THR A 634 4.31 -19.92 24.28
N HIS A 635 3.65 -18.89 24.81
CA HIS A 635 4.23 -17.57 25.02
C HIS A 635 4.77 -17.33 26.45
N GLN A 636 4.89 -18.37 27.27
CA GLN A 636 5.34 -18.26 28.66
C GLN A 636 6.79 -17.73 28.79
N GLY A 637 7.61 -17.89 27.74
CA GLY A 637 8.96 -17.29 27.65
C GLY A 637 8.91 -15.76 27.46
N GLY A 638 8.06 -15.27 26.55
CA GLY A 638 7.87 -13.84 26.30
C GLY A 638 7.22 -13.11 27.48
N ILE A 639 6.22 -13.74 28.12
CA ILE A 639 5.56 -13.19 29.31
C ILE A 639 6.55 -13.09 30.49
N ARG A 640 7.48 -14.05 30.64
CA ARG A 640 8.56 -13.97 31.64
C ARG A 640 9.56 -12.85 31.33
N LEU A 641 9.89 -12.63 30.06
CA LEU A 641 10.77 -11.53 29.65
C LEU A 641 10.14 -10.17 29.98
N VAL A 642 8.86 -9.99 29.63
CA VAL A 642 8.11 -8.76 29.93
C VAL A 642 7.99 -8.56 31.45
N ARG A 643 7.69 -9.61 32.22
CA ARG A 643 7.64 -9.54 33.69
C ARG A 643 9.01 -9.19 34.29
N SER A 644 10.11 -9.73 33.77
CA SER A 644 11.47 -9.37 34.18
C SER A 644 11.82 -7.92 33.84
N ILE A 645 11.38 -7.41 32.69
CA ILE A 645 11.58 -6.01 32.30
C ILE A 645 10.75 -5.10 33.23
N ILE A 646 9.48 -5.44 33.49
CA ILE A 646 8.61 -4.67 34.40
C ILE A 646 9.18 -4.67 35.83
N ILE A 647 9.68 -5.80 36.35
CA ILE A 647 10.30 -5.86 37.68
C ILE A 647 11.63 -5.09 37.71
N LYS A 648 12.42 -5.08 36.63
CA LYS A 648 13.62 -4.24 36.53
C LYS A 648 13.30 -2.74 36.47
N ILE A 649 12.19 -2.37 35.84
CA ILE A 649 11.71 -0.98 35.77
C ILE A 649 11.08 -0.54 37.11
N LEU A 650 10.33 -1.41 37.79
CA LEU A 650 9.75 -1.12 39.10
C LEU A 650 10.73 -1.29 40.28
N GLY A 651 11.79 -2.08 40.10
CA GLY A 651 12.77 -2.44 41.15
C GLY A 651 14.06 -1.60 41.15
N SER A 652 14.21 -0.64 40.24
CA SER A 652 15.30 0.34 40.28
C SER A 652 14.98 1.44 41.31
N GLY A 653 14.97 1.07 42.59
CA GLY A 653 14.65 1.98 43.69
C GLY A 653 14.69 1.34 45.07
N ASN A 654 15.78 0.64 45.41
CA ASN A 654 16.45 0.62 46.71
C ASN A 654 17.28 -0.66 46.86
N GLU A 655 18.61 -0.47 46.90
CA GLU A 655 19.55 -1.43 47.44
C GLU A 655 19.59 -1.23 48.97
N ALA A 656 19.21 -2.25 49.74
CA ALA A 656 19.46 -2.31 51.18
C ALA A 656 19.82 -3.74 51.58
N ALA A 657 20.89 -3.83 52.38
CA ALA A 657 21.68 -4.99 52.78
C ALA A 657 20.90 -6.23 53.27
N PRO A 658 21.52 -7.43 53.22
CA PRO A 658 20.88 -8.67 53.65
C PRO A 658 20.99 -8.85 55.18
N PRO A 659 19.92 -9.26 55.88
CA PRO A 659 20.04 -9.84 57.22
C PRO A 659 19.93 -11.37 57.15
N SER A 660 21.06 -12.00 57.48
CA SER A 660 21.23 -13.14 58.40
C SER A 660 20.23 -14.32 58.32
N GLU A 661 20.75 -15.46 57.90
CA GLU A 661 20.20 -16.80 58.16
C GLU A 661 19.87 -16.99 59.63
N ARG A 662 18.65 -17.44 59.91
CA ARG A 662 18.32 -18.20 61.12
C ARG A 662 17.52 -19.43 60.69
N GLN A 663 18.11 -20.59 60.90
CA GLN A 663 17.52 -21.92 60.78
C GLN A 663 16.39 -22.09 61.81
N GLU A 664 15.35 -22.85 61.44
CA GLU A 664 14.55 -23.80 62.23
C GLU A 664 13.21 -23.99 61.50
N GLU A 665 13.01 -25.07 60.74
CA GLU A 665 12.68 -26.45 61.14
C GLU A 665 11.20 -26.76 60.85
N THR A 666 11.02 -27.88 60.15
CA THR A 666 9.77 -28.49 59.69
C THR A 666 8.82 -28.87 60.83
N PRO A 667 7.48 -28.70 60.71
CA PRO A 667 6.56 -29.26 61.69
C PRO A 667 6.33 -30.75 61.41
N ASN A 668 6.77 -31.58 62.36
CA ASN A 668 6.53 -33.02 62.41
C ASN A 668 5.20 -33.33 63.14
N ILE A 669 4.60 -34.47 62.78
CA ILE A 669 3.25 -34.91 63.14
C ILE A 669 3.19 -35.58 64.54
N SER A 670 2.20 -35.19 65.36
CA SER A 670 1.49 -35.91 66.47
C SER A 670 2.33 -36.44 67.66
N PRO A 671 1.76 -36.85 68.83
CA PRO A 671 0.34 -37.07 69.19
C PRO A 671 -0.12 -36.46 70.55
N GLU A 672 -1.43 -36.54 70.79
CA GLU A 672 -2.13 -36.31 72.06
C GLU A 672 -1.73 -37.32 73.15
N PRO A 673 -1.93 -36.99 74.44
CA PRO A 673 -2.38 -38.00 75.40
C PRO A 673 -3.52 -37.52 76.33
N GLU A 674 -4.71 -38.11 76.18
CA GLU A 674 -5.45 -38.99 77.14
C GLU A 674 -5.40 -38.74 78.68
N PRO A 675 -6.32 -39.30 79.50
CA PRO A 675 -7.77 -39.07 79.58
C PRO A 675 -8.26 -38.98 81.06
N SER A 676 -9.55 -38.69 81.31
CA SER A 676 -10.34 -39.12 82.51
C SER A 676 -11.64 -38.30 82.60
N THR A 677 -12.80 -38.71 83.15
CA THR A 677 -13.45 -39.98 83.48
C THR A 677 -14.90 -39.58 83.84
N ALA A 678 -15.89 -40.37 83.40
CA ALA A 678 -17.23 -40.62 84.00
C ALA A 678 -18.19 -39.47 84.40
N THR A 679 -19.28 -39.33 83.63
CA THR A 679 -20.62 -39.92 83.86
C THR A 679 -21.35 -39.74 85.23
N ILE A 680 -22.59 -39.20 85.11
CA ILE A 680 -23.85 -39.39 85.88
C ILE A 680 -23.97 -38.80 87.31
N ARG A 681 -24.96 -37.91 87.45
CA ARG A 681 -26.13 -37.94 88.37
C ARG A 681 -27.05 -36.77 87.99
N ASP A 682 -28.20 -37.03 87.38
CA ASP A 682 -29.52 -37.21 88.01
C ASP A 682 -30.23 -35.89 88.33
N LEU A 683 -31.45 -35.75 87.77
CA LEU A 683 -32.64 -35.01 88.28
C LEU A 683 -32.51 -33.48 88.32
N GLU A 684 -33.49 -32.61 88.08
CA GLU A 684 -34.95 -32.60 87.95
C GLU A 684 -35.26 -31.23 87.29
N GLU A 685 -36.10 -31.15 86.27
CA GLU A 685 -37.46 -30.60 86.36
C GLU A 685 -37.63 -29.22 87.03
N SER A 686 -38.11 -28.26 86.23
CA SER A 686 -39.01 -27.11 86.51
C SER A 686 -38.50 -25.84 85.79
N GLU A 687 -39.15 -25.32 84.74
CA GLU A 687 -40.49 -24.68 84.65
C GLU A 687 -40.33 -23.14 84.65
N SER A 688 -41.03 -22.50 83.69
CA SER A 688 -41.40 -21.06 83.64
C SER A 688 -40.24 -20.06 83.46
N ASP A 689 -40.38 -18.88 82.85
CA ASP A 689 -41.40 -18.23 82.04
C ASP A 689 -40.78 -16.89 81.57
N HIS A 690 -41.40 -16.31 80.54
CA HIS A 690 -41.53 -14.88 80.27
C HIS A 690 -40.34 -13.96 79.95
N GLU A 691 -40.53 -13.28 78.80
CA GLU A 691 -40.35 -11.82 78.54
C GLU A 691 -38.94 -11.24 78.64
N ASP A 692 -38.44 -10.40 77.74
CA ASP A 692 -39.00 -9.59 76.64
C ASP A 692 -37.93 -9.40 75.54
#